data_AF-A0A350IGK6-F1
#
_entry.id   AF-A0A350IGK6-F1
#
_cell.length_a   1.000
_cell.length_b   1.000
_cell.length_c   1.000
_cell.angle_alpha   90.00
_cell.angle_beta   90.00
_cell.angle_gamma   90.00
#
_symmetry.space_group_name_H-M   'P 1'
#
loop_
_entity.id
_entity.type
_entity.pdbx_description
1 polymer ?
#
loop_
_entity_poly.entity_id
_entity_poly.type
_entity_poly.pdbx_seq_one_letter_code
_entity_poly.pdbx_strand_id
1 'polypeptide(L)'
;MFEVSWEVCNKVGGIYTVIATKSLYLKSQLKRHHILIGPDVWMDTDANPDFQEDPQLWQDWKAEAAKSGIRMRIGRWNVPGSPVAILVDFKQFLTDTDRILAKYWEKFGVDSITGNWDYKESVLFGYVAGKVIESYYRFYLTGAEKVVAQFHEWQTGSGILYLKQCGLPVATVFTTHATVVGRCLAGNNLPLYDGMESYDGNEKARQFNVTALHSLESKSAENSDIFTTVSEITARECNHFLPRQVDVVTPNGFENSFTPATEEEYKEKRAAARLKLREVAAAMSGKPVSEDAILVGIGGRYEYRNKGIDVFIDAVNKVRTSDFRGKEIHAFIMIPSGHNGADRDLVAKLEGKGSADYTTQVSHYLMNPEYDRITGRFRELGIANAADSNIKVYFIPSYLNGNDGVFNMKYYDLLIGLDLTLFPSYYEPWGYTPLESLAFRVPTLTTSLAGFGMWVQTHYNKEHPGITVVERNDSNYQDVVEAAANRIREIALVTDEQRQEYMDNAKEVSTIALWENQIQYYQQAYSQAIEKMKAAMDNYSQIAEKPIMKYEKIQVSSPSWKSVMVTRRLPEALQGLEVLSKNLWWCWNESAKALFKSIDPTVWHKSGHNPLVVLDTVSIKRFKELARDAAFVGQYQSVMAEFDAYMALKKERKDPSIGYFCMEYGLDPSLCIYSGGLGILAGDYLKETSDMNVNLVAVGLLYRYGYFTQVLSAQGDQVAKYDAQNFFKIPAEPVMDKDGNWVTTSVAFPGRTITARLWKVAVGRTDLYLMDTDYEANIDEDRQVTYHLYGGDWENRLKQEL
;
A
#
# COMPACT_ATOMS: atom_id res chain seq x y z
N MET A 1 -11.10 21.71 -8.04
CA MET A 1 -11.84 20.51 -7.63
C MET A 1 -10.86 19.59 -6.94
N PHE A 2 -11.09 19.36 -5.65
CA PHE A 2 -10.42 18.32 -4.89
C PHE A 2 -11.36 17.13 -4.79
N GLU A 3 -10.85 15.94 -5.00
CA GLU A 3 -11.62 14.71 -4.86
C GLU A 3 -10.82 13.72 -4.01
N VAL A 4 -11.39 13.37 -2.87
CA VAL A 4 -10.72 12.66 -1.78
C VAL A 4 -11.33 11.29 -1.63
N SER A 5 -10.51 10.25 -1.65
CA SER A 5 -10.94 8.88 -1.39
C SER A 5 -9.78 8.06 -0.84
N TRP A 6 -10.10 7.11 0.03
CA TRP A 6 -9.14 6.08 0.48
C TRP A 6 -8.61 5.24 -0.69
N GLU A 7 -9.36 5.18 -1.81
CA GLU A 7 -9.03 4.34 -2.97
C GLU A 7 -8.23 5.05 -4.07
N VAL A 8 -7.88 6.34 -3.90
CA VAL A 8 -7.01 7.04 -4.86
C VAL A 8 -5.59 6.47 -4.78
N CYS A 9 -5.09 5.92 -5.90
CA CYS A 9 -3.79 5.19 -5.98
C CYS A 9 -3.66 4.02 -5.00
N ASN A 10 -4.79 3.45 -4.57
CA ASN A 10 -4.85 2.37 -3.59
C ASN A 10 -6.10 1.51 -3.84
N LYS A 11 -6.00 0.51 -4.72
CA LYS A 11 -7.17 -0.31 -5.09
C LYS A 11 -7.63 -1.22 -3.96
N VAL A 12 -8.74 -0.85 -3.31
CA VAL A 12 -9.39 -1.66 -2.26
C VAL A 12 -10.74 -2.23 -2.73
N GLY A 13 -11.51 -1.45 -3.50
CA GLY A 13 -12.89 -1.75 -3.83
C GLY A 13 -13.34 -1.19 -5.17
N GLY A 14 -14.64 -0.91 -5.27
CA GLY A 14 -15.27 -0.41 -6.49
C GLY A 14 -15.10 1.10 -6.68
N ILE A 15 -14.79 1.85 -5.62
CA ILE A 15 -14.67 3.31 -5.67
C ILE A 15 -13.43 3.70 -6.48
N TYR A 16 -12.36 2.89 -6.41
CA TYR A 16 -11.20 2.99 -7.30
C TYR A 16 -11.65 3.11 -8.76
N THR A 17 -12.50 2.18 -9.23
CA THR A 17 -12.99 2.16 -10.61
C THR A 17 -13.83 3.39 -10.92
N VAL A 18 -14.72 3.80 -10.02
CA VAL A 18 -15.54 5.01 -10.17
C VAL A 18 -14.66 6.22 -10.42
N ILE A 19 -13.71 6.49 -9.53
CA ILE A 19 -12.89 7.70 -9.57
C ILE A 19 -11.92 7.63 -10.75
N ALA A 20 -11.26 6.48 -10.98
CA ALA A 20 -10.30 6.32 -12.07
C ALA A 20 -10.95 6.57 -13.45
N THR A 21 -12.12 5.99 -13.71
CA THR A 21 -12.81 6.14 -14.99
C THR A 21 -13.46 7.51 -15.13
N LYS A 22 -14.03 8.08 -14.05
CA LYS A 22 -14.57 9.46 -14.03
C LYS A 22 -13.49 10.51 -14.29
N SER A 23 -12.29 10.27 -13.78
CA SER A 23 -11.16 11.21 -13.88
C SER A 23 -10.75 11.49 -15.33
N LEU A 24 -10.86 10.49 -16.21
CA LEU A 24 -10.60 10.66 -17.64
C LEU A 24 -11.48 11.77 -18.23
N TYR A 25 -12.77 11.74 -17.92
CA TYR A 25 -13.74 12.70 -18.41
C TYR A 25 -13.59 14.07 -17.74
N LEU A 26 -13.45 14.11 -16.41
CA LEU A 26 -13.26 15.37 -15.66
C LEU A 26 -11.97 16.10 -16.05
N LYS A 27 -10.90 15.38 -16.37
CA LYS A 27 -9.64 15.99 -16.81
C LYS A 27 -9.80 16.78 -18.11
N SER A 28 -10.66 16.32 -19.04
CA SER A 28 -10.93 17.05 -20.29
C SER A 28 -11.54 18.43 -20.04
N GLN A 29 -12.35 18.55 -18.98
CA GLN A 29 -13.07 19.78 -18.62
C GLN A 29 -12.28 20.68 -17.66
N LEU A 30 -11.70 20.09 -16.61
CA LEU A 30 -11.05 20.81 -15.51
C LEU A 30 -9.53 20.93 -15.65
N LYS A 31 -8.91 20.17 -16.56
CA LYS A 31 -7.46 20.17 -16.82
C LYS A 31 -6.65 20.04 -15.53
N ARG A 32 -5.79 21.02 -15.23
CA ARG A 32 -4.94 21.07 -14.03
C ARG A 32 -5.68 21.37 -12.72
N HIS A 33 -6.98 21.64 -12.78
CA HIS A 33 -7.80 22.03 -11.63
C HIS A 33 -8.58 20.85 -11.01
N HIS A 34 -8.35 19.62 -11.48
CA HIS A 34 -8.81 18.39 -10.86
C HIS A 34 -7.64 17.73 -10.13
N ILE A 35 -7.73 17.66 -8.81
CA ILE A 35 -6.68 17.19 -7.91
C ILE A 35 -7.27 16.06 -7.08
N LEU A 36 -6.66 14.88 -7.17
CA LEU A 36 -7.06 13.71 -6.40
C LEU A 36 -6.21 13.63 -5.12
N ILE A 37 -6.82 13.26 -4.01
CA ILE A 37 -6.12 13.08 -2.73
C ILE A 37 -6.38 11.66 -2.22
N GLY A 38 -5.29 10.93 -1.97
CA GLY A 38 -5.30 9.56 -1.47
C GLY A 38 -4.34 9.34 -0.29
N PRO A 39 -4.46 8.22 0.43
CA PRO A 39 -3.60 7.91 1.55
C PRO A 39 -2.24 7.38 1.08
N ASP A 40 -1.16 7.80 1.75
CA ASP A 40 0.18 7.25 1.50
C ASP A 40 0.42 5.97 2.32
N VAL A 41 -0.11 4.83 1.85
CA VAL A 41 -0.10 3.54 2.58
C VAL A 41 0.88 2.51 2.03
N TRP A 42 1.44 2.74 0.84
CA TRP A 42 2.38 1.83 0.14
C TRP A 42 3.86 2.06 0.52
N MET A 43 4.13 2.55 1.72
CA MET A 43 5.44 3.07 2.11
C MET A 43 6.51 1.99 2.38
N ASP A 44 6.13 0.70 2.36
CA ASP A 44 6.99 -0.44 2.71
C ASP A 44 7.36 -1.33 1.50
N THR A 45 7.05 -0.90 0.27
CA THR A 45 7.32 -1.66 -0.98
C THR A 45 8.11 -0.81 -1.98
N ASP A 46 8.96 -1.44 -2.80
CA ASP A 46 9.87 -0.76 -3.74
C ASP A 46 9.18 0.12 -4.80
N ALA A 47 7.86 -0.02 -5.03
CA ALA A 47 7.06 0.89 -5.86
C ALA A 47 5.54 0.74 -5.63
N ASN A 48 4.79 1.85 -5.58
CA ASN A 48 3.33 1.82 -5.74
C ASN A 48 3.00 1.65 -7.23
N PRO A 49 2.40 0.54 -7.68
CA PRO A 49 2.12 0.30 -9.10
C PRO A 49 1.13 1.30 -9.72
N ASP A 50 0.29 1.91 -8.87
CA ASP A 50 -0.73 2.88 -9.27
C ASP A 50 -0.23 4.33 -9.15
N PHE A 51 0.99 4.61 -8.70
CA PHE A 51 1.44 6.00 -8.50
C PHE A 51 2.85 6.25 -9.02
N GLN A 52 2.98 7.29 -9.83
CA GLN A 52 4.26 7.81 -10.30
C GLN A 52 4.51 9.19 -9.69
N GLU A 53 5.51 9.29 -8.80
CA GLU A 53 5.89 10.57 -8.20
C GLU A 53 6.49 11.51 -9.26
N ASP A 54 6.13 12.79 -9.18
CA ASP A 54 6.68 13.86 -10.02
C ASP A 54 7.24 14.95 -9.09
N PRO A 55 8.55 14.91 -8.80
CA PRO A 55 9.18 15.83 -7.86
C PRO A 55 9.11 17.30 -8.28
N GLN A 56 8.77 17.62 -9.53
CA GLN A 56 8.70 18.99 -10.04
C GLN A 56 7.33 19.64 -9.80
N LEU A 57 6.28 18.85 -9.53
CA LEU A 57 4.96 19.40 -9.27
C LEU A 57 4.91 20.10 -7.91
N TRP A 58 4.62 21.41 -7.96
CA TRP A 58 4.35 22.27 -6.78
C TRP A 58 5.44 22.22 -5.69
N GLN A 59 6.72 22.22 -6.09
CA GLN A 59 7.87 22.16 -5.17
C GLN A 59 7.80 23.21 -4.05
N ASP A 60 7.52 24.47 -4.40
CA ASP A 60 7.47 25.57 -3.43
C ASP A 60 6.39 25.35 -2.37
N TRP A 61 5.20 24.88 -2.80
CA TRP A 61 4.11 24.57 -1.88
C TRP A 61 4.41 23.33 -1.03
N LYS A 62 5.00 22.28 -1.61
CA LYS A 62 5.42 21.08 -0.87
C LYS A 62 6.39 21.44 0.27
N ALA A 63 7.34 22.33 0.00
CA ALA A 63 8.27 22.84 1.01
C ALA A 63 7.56 23.66 2.11
N GLU A 64 6.60 24.50 1.75
CA GLU A 64 5.82 25.27 2.73
C GLU A 64 4.88 24.39 3.57
N ALA A 65 4.23 23.41 2.96
CA ALA A 65 3.37 22.45 3.64
C ALA A 65 4.16 21.60 4.64
N ALA A 66 5.40 21.22 4.31
CA ALA A 66 6.29 20.49 5.21
C ALA A 66 6.63 21.27 6.48
N LYS A 67 6.80 22.61 6.41
CA LYS A 67 7.00 23.47 7.60
C LYS A 67 5.81 23.45 8.55
N SER A 68 4.60 23.22 8.02
CA SER A 68 3.37 23.08 8.80
C SER A 68 3.12 21.64 9.29
N GLY A 69 4.12 20.75 9.14
CA GLY A 69 4.01 19.34 9.51
C GLY A 69 3.06 18.56 8.61
N ILE A 70 2.96 18.88 7.32
CA ILE A 70 2.18 18.10 6.35
C ILE A 70 3.15 17.42 5.39
N ARG A 71 3.25 16.09 5.46
CA ARG A 71 4.06 15.26 4.57
C ARG A 71 3.20 14.65 3.46
N MET A 72 3.69 14.71 2.23
CA MET A 72 2.97 14.20 1.06
C MET A 72 3.90 13.88 -0.11
N ARG A 73 3.48 12.94 -0.96
CA ARG A 73 4.04 12.70 -2.30
C ARG A 73 3.09 13.27 -3.35
N ILE A 74 3.64 13.93 -4.38
CA ILE A 74 2.86 14.58 -5.44
C ILE A 74 3.28 13.98 -6.76
N GLY A 75 2.31 13.57 -7.58
CA GLY A 75 2.59 12.85 -8.80
C GLY A 75 1.35 12.62 -9.64
N ARG A 76 1.35 11.51 -10.36
CA ARG A 76 0.26 11.10 -11.24
C ARG A 76 -0.20 9.70 -10.90
N TRP A 77 -1.53 9.51 -10.92
CA TRP A 77 -2.13 8.18 -10.83
C TRP A 77 -1.94 7.45 -12.15
N ASN A 78 -1.44 6.22 -12.11
CA ASN A 78 -1.23 5.33 -13.24
C ASN A 78 -2.54 4.67 -13.72
N VAL A 79 -3.49 5.50 -14.15
CA VAL A 79 -4.77 5.10 -14.76
C VAL A 79 -4.97 5.85 -16.08
N PRO A 80 -5.89 5.42 -16.96
CA PRO A 80 -6.22 6.17 -18.16
C PRO A 80 -6.47 7.65 -17.86
N GLY A 81 -5.77 8.52 -18.58
CA GLY A 81 -5.82 9.96 -18.38
C GLY A 81 -4.78 10.52 -17.41
N SER A 82 -4.03 9.72 -16.64
CA SER A 82 -2.94 10.16 -15.75
C SER A 82 -3.23 11.46 -14.96
N PRO A 83 -4.29 11.47 -14.12
CA PRO A 83 -4.67 12.64 -13.33
C PRO A 83 -3.62 12.92 -12.24
N VAL A 84 -3.58 14.18 -11.77
CA VAL A 84 -2.70 14.57 -10.67
C VAL A 84 -3.24 14.00 -9.37
N ALA A 85 -2.36 13.36 -8.60
CA ALA A 85 -2.67 12.78 -7.30
C ALA A 85 -1.69 13.27 -6.24
N ILE A 86 -2.21 13.51 -5.04
CA ILE A 86 -1.45 13.83 -3.83
C ILE A 86 -1.66 12.67 -2.86
N LEU A 87 -0.59 11.96 -2.52
CA LEU A 87 -0.60 10.93 -1.49
C LEU A 87 -0.16 11.53 -0.17
N VAL A 88 -1.00 11.40 0.85
CA VAL A 88 -0.85 12.11 2.11
C VAL A 88 -0.40 11.15 3.20
N ASP A 89 0.71 11.48 3.86
CA ASP A 89 1.16 10.77 5.06
C ASP A 89 0.45 11.34 6.30
N PHE A 90 -0.47 10.55 6.83
CA PHE A 90 -1.23 10.87 8.03
C PHE A 90 -0.64 10.27 9.31
N LYS A 91 0.38 9.39 9.21
CA LYS A 91 0.91 8.62 10.34
C LYS A 91 1.58 9.51 11.39
N GLN A 92 2.14 10.65 10.97
CA GLN A 92 2.66 11.68 11.88
C GLN A 92 1.62 12.26 12.86
N PHE A 93 0.32 12.10 12.60
CA PHE A 93 -0.75 12.55 13.50
C PHE A 93 -1.31 11.43 14.41
N LEU A 94 -0.72 10.22 14.40
CA LEU A 94 -1.17 9.10 15.24
C LEU A 94 -1.15 9.45 16.74
N THR A 95 -0.12 10.18 17.19
CA THR A 95 0.00 10.64 18.59
C THR A 95 -0.99 11.74 18.96
N ASP A 96 -1.54 12.44 17.96
CA ASP A 96 -2.50 13.54 18.10
C ASP A 96 -3.96 13.07 17.99
N THR A 97 -4.20 11.78 17.73
CA THR A 97 -5.53 11.22 17.42
C THR A 97 -6.58 11.58 18.46
N ASP A 98 -6.31 11.35 19.74
CA ASP A 98 -7.28 11.59 20.81
C ASP A 98 -7.67 13.07 20.91
N ARG A 99 -6.71 13.97 20.68
CA ARG A 99 -6.94 15.42 20.64
C ARG A 99 -7.81 15.81 19.45
N ILE A 100 -7.61 15.18 18.29
CA ILE A 100 -8.42 15.44 17.08
C ILE A 100 -9.85 14.94 17.30
N LEU A 101 -10.00 13.71 17.79
CA LEU A 101 -11.31 13.09 18.05
C LEU A 101 -12.10 13.85 19.13
N ALA A 102 -11.45 14.29 20.20
CA ALA A 102 -12.08 15.12 21.23
C ALA A 102 -12.68 16.40 20.63
N LYS A 103 -11.95 17.08 19.74
CA LYS A 103 -12.47 18.27 19.05
C LYS A 103 -13.66 17.97 18.15
N TYR A 104 -13.66 16.82 17.47
CA TYR A 104 -14.79 16.41 16.63
C TYR A 104 -16.01 16.00 17.44
N TRP A 105 -15.81 15.39 18.61
CA TRP A 105 -16.88 15.18 19.58
C TRP A 105 -17.46 16.51 20.06
N GLU A 106 -16.63 17.44 20.55
CA GLU A 106 -17.07 18.74 21.09
C GLU A 106 -17.83 19.58 20.06
N LYS A 107 -17.39 19.59 18.79
CA LYS A 107 -17.96 20.47 17.77
C LYS A 107 -19.09 19.82 16.96
N PHE A 108 -18.99 18.52 16.68
CA PHE A 108 -19.89 17.83 15.74
C PHE A 108 -20.61 16.63 16.36
N GLY A 109 -20.22 16.19 17.57
CA GLY A 109 -20.79 15.01 18.21
C GLY A 109 -20.39 13.69 17.54
N VAL A 110 -19.17 13.59 17.02
CA VAL A 110 -18.63 12.33 16.46
C VAL A 110 -18.27 11.37 17.59
N ASP A 111 -19.08 10.34 17.78
CA ASP A 111 -18.77 9.24 18.69
C ASP A 111 -17.65 8.39 18.07
N SER A 112 -16.51 8.30 18.75
CA SER A 112 -15.32 7.59 18.30
C SER A 112 -14.81 6.57 19.31
N ILE A 113 -15.54 6.36 20.42
CA ILE A 113 -15.07 5.56 21.57
C ILE A 113 -14.82 4.10 21.16
N THR A 114 -15.65 3.57 20.26
CA THR A 114 -15.56 2.19 19.75
C THR A 114 -14.64 2.06 18.53
N GLY A 115 -14.01 3.16 18.08
CA GLY A 115 -13.17 3.20 16.90
C GLY A 115 -11.84 2.48 17.10
N ASN A 116 -11.60 1.44 16.30
CA ASN A 116 -10.34 0.69 16.30
C ASN A 116 -9.32 1.30 15.33
N TRP A 117 -8.20 0.60 15.09
CA TRP A 117 -7.10 1.08 14.24
C TRP A 117 -7.56 1.49 12.82
N ASP A 118 -8.43 0.70 12.20
CA ASP A 118 -9.00 0.92 10.86
C ASP A 118 -9.83 2.22 10.79
N TYR A 119 -10.60 2.49 11.84
CA TYR A 119 -11.30 3.77 12.02
C TYR A 119 -10.32 4.91 12.23
N LYS A 120 -9.36 4.77 13.15
CA LYS A 120 -8.41 5.84 13.52
C LYS A 120 -7.57 6.27 12.33
N GLU A 121 -7.01 5.34 11.57
CA GLU A 121 -6.23 5.65 10.36
C GLU A 121 -7.08 6.37 9.31
N SER A 122 -8.31 5.89 9.06
CA SER A 122 -9.24 6.52 8.13
C SER A 122 -9.58 7.95 8.55
N VAL A 123 -9.91 8.16 9.82
CA VAL A 123 -10.21 9.50 10.37
C VAL A 123 -9.01 10.44 10.24
N LEU A 124 -7.81 9.96 10.54
CA LEU A 124 -6.59 10.76 10.40
C LEU A 124 -6.33 11.10 8.93
N PHE A 125 -6.49 10.15 8.01
CA PHE A 125 -6.38 10.43 6.59
C PHE A 125 -7.32 11.56 6.15
N GLY A 126 -8.62 11.46 6.47
CA GLY A 126 -9.56 12.53 6.11
C GLY A 126 -9.20 13.87 6.76
N TYR A 127 -8.77 13.88 8.03
CA TYR A 127 -8.31 15.09 8.72
C TYR A 127 -7.13 15.75 7.99
N VAL A 128 -6.11 14.97 7.63
CA VAL A 128 -4.93 15.50 6.94
C VAL A 128 -5.25 15.88 5.49
N ALA A 129 -6.14 15.17 4.80
CA ALA A 129 -6.65 15.58 3.49
C ALA A 129 -7.32 16.97 3.56
N GLY A 130 -8.11 17.22 4.63
CA GLY A 130 -8.64 18.56 4.91
C GLY A 130 -7.55 19.61 5.13
N LYS A 131 -6.49 19.29 5.88
CA LYS A 131 -5.32 20.17 6.07
C LYS A 131 -4.58 20.47 4.77
N VAL A 132 -4.43 19.48 3.89
CA VAL A 132 -3.80 19.63 2.58
C VAL A 132 -4.61 20.58 1.71
N ILE A 133 -5.94 20.44 1.70
CA ILE A 133 -6.84 21.36 0.98
C ILE A 133 -6.73 22.78 1.54
N GLU A 134 -6.73 22.94 2.86
CA GLU A 134 -6.52 24.26 3.49
C GLU A 134 -5.17 24.86 3.09
N SER A 135 -4.09 24.09 3.21
CA SER A 135 -2.73 24.53 2.88
C SER A 135 -2.65 24.98 1.42
N TYR A 136 -3.18 24.17 0.50
CA TYR A 136 -3.23 24.51 -0.92
C TYR A 136 -4.08 25.76 -1.18
N TYR A 137 -5.25 25.86 -0.55
CA TYR A 137 -6.14 27.00 -0.68
C TYR A 137 -5.43 28.29 -0.26
N ARG A 138 -4.81 28.32 0.92
CA ARG A 138 -4.10 29.49 1.44
C ARG A 138 -2.85 29.84 0.61
N PHE A 139 -2.19 28.83 0.06
CA PHE A 139 -0.97 29.04 -0.73
C PHE A 139 -1.26 29.54 -2.15
N TYR A 140 -2.20 28.93 -2.88
CA TYR A 140 -2.42 29.23 -4.30
C TYR A 140 -3.67 30.04 -4.61
N LEU A 141 -4.74 29.90 -3.82
CA LEU A 141 -6.06 30.41 -4.18
C LEU A 141 -6.37 31.73 -3.48
N THR A 142 -7.34 32.44 -4.04
CA THR A 142 -7.91 33.67 -3.48
C THR A 142 -9.40 33.46 -3.21
N GLY A 143 -10.08 34.48 -2.67
CA GLY A 143 -11.54 34.43 -2.47
C GLY A 143 -12.36 34.39 -3.77
N ALA A 144 -11.75 34.57 -4.94
CA ALA A 144 -12.45 34.65 -6.23
C ALA A 144 -12.70 33.28 -6.88
N GLU A 145 -11.87 32.27 -6.59
CA GLU A 145 -11.99 30.94 -7.18
C GLU A 145 -13.14 30.13 -6.60
N LYS A 146 -13.85 29.39 -7.47
CA LYS A 146 -14.88 28.43 -7.05
C LYS A 146 -14.22 27.10 -6.71
N VAL A 147 -14.12 26.80 -5.42
CA VAL A 147 -13.48 25.57 -4.93
C VAL A 147 -14.53 24.58 -4.44
N VAL A 148 -14.43 23.35 -4.95
CA VAL A 148 -15.23 22.21 -4.50
C VAL A 148 -14.28 21.12 -4.01
N ALA A 149 -14.61 20.50 -2.88
CA ALA A 149 -13.96 19.33 -2.31
C ALA A 149 -15.00 18.21 -2.14
N GLN A 150 -14.88 17.15 -2.94
CA GLN A 150 -15.72 15.95 -2.83
C GLN A 150 -15.00 14.89 -2.02
N PHE A 151 -15.73 14.27 -1.09
CA PHE A 151 -15.26 13.25 -0.18
C PHE A 151 -16.11 12.00 -0.39
N HIS A 152 -15.46 10.89 -0.74
CA HIS A 152 -16.11 9.60 -0.97
C HIS A 152 -16.00 8.72 0.27
N GLU A 153 -17.14 8.19 0.72
CA GLU A 153 -17.29 7.31 1.88
C GLU A 153 -16.89 7.90 3.23
N TRP A 154 -17.40 7.26 4.29
CA TRP A 154 -17.18 7.66 5.68
C TRP A 154 -15.69 7.77 6.05
N GLN A 155 -14.81 7.00 5.40
CA GLN A 155 -13.35 7.03 5.66
C GLN A 155 -12.74 8.40 5.41
N THR A 156 -13.35 9.22 4.55
CA THR A 156 -12.86 10.57 4.23
C THR A 156 -13.64 11.67 4.92
N GLY A 157 -14.67 11.29 5.68
CA GLY A 157 -15.67 12.17 6.27
C GLY A 157 -15.10 13.21 7.25
N SER A 158 -14.02 12.89 7.95
CA SER A 158 -13.32 13.83 8.84
C SER A 158 -12.76 15.04 8.10
N GLY A 159 -12.42 14.91 6.81
CA GLY A 159 -11.95 16.03 6.00
C GLY A 159 -13.03 17.10 5.78
N ILE A 160 -14.29 16.69 5.65
CA ILE A 160 -15.44 17.61 5.61
C ILE A 160 -15.52 18.38 6.93
N LEU A 161 -15.49 17.66 8.05
CA LEU A 161 -15.57 18.26 9.39
C LEU A 161 -14.42 19.24 9.65
N TYR A 162 -13.21 18.89 9.19
CA TYR A 162 -12.06 19.79 9.24
C TYR A 162 -12.31 21.09 8.46
N LEU A 163 -12.73 21.00 7.20
CA LEU A 163 -12.96 22.18 6.36
C LEU A 163 -14.08 23.07 6.91
N LYS A 164 -15.15 22.47 7.44
CA LYS A 164 -16.22 23.20 8.14
C LYS A 164 -15.73 23.84 9.43
N GLN A 165 -14.77 23.22 10.12
CA GLN A 165 -14.14 23.81 11.28
C GLN A 165 -13.24 25.00 10.93
N CYS A 166 -12.47 24.93 9.84
CA CYS A 166 -11.54 25.98 9.43
C CYS A 166 -12.22 27.23 8.88
N GLY A 167 -13.48 27.12 8.43
CA GLY A 167 -14.22 28.27 7.90
C GLY A 167 -13.61 28.83 6.61
N LEU A 168 -13.19 27.95 5.69
CA LEU A 168 -12.76 28.33 4.35
C LEU A 168 -13.94 28.27 3.36
N PRO A 169 -13.99 29.16 2.34
CA PRO A 169 -15.02 29.15 1.30
C PRO A 169 -14.76 28.01 0.29
N VAL A 170 -14.83 26.77 0.77
CA VAL A 170 -14.71 25.53 -0.01
C VAL A 170 -16.03 24.80 0.08
N ALA A 171 -16.68 24.60 -1.07
CA ALA A 171 -17.91 23.83 -1.16
C ALA A 171 -17.60 22.34 -0.96
N THR A 172 -18.30 21.69 -0.04
CA THR A 172 -18.08 20.28 0.34
C THR A 172 -19.17 19.38 -0.21
N VAL A 173 -18.79 18.30 -0.88
CA VAL A 173 -19.71 17.26 -1.36
C VAL A 173 -19.37 15.96 -0.67
N PHE A 174 -20.36 15.31 -0.06
CA PHE A 174 -20.19 13.97 0.51
C PHE A 174 -20.92 12.94 -0.35
N THR A 175 -20.24 11.88 -0.75
CA THR A 175 -20.85 10.77 -1.50
C THR A 175 -20.68 9.48 -0.72
N THR A 176 -21.78 8.92 -0.22
CA THR A 176 -21.79 7.54 0.30
C THR A 176 -22.19 6.58 -0.82
N HIS A 177 -21.36 5.56 -1.05
CA HIS A 177 -21.65 4.51 -2.03
C HIS A 177 -22.45 3.38 -1.39
N ALA A 178 -22.51 3.30 -0.06
CA ALA A 178 -23.30 2.34 0.69
C ALA A 178 -23.35 2.74 2.16
N THR A 179 -24.48 2.56 2.83
CA THR A 179 -24.56 2.85 4.27
C THR A 179 -23.81 1.81 5.11
N VAL A 180 -23.14 2.24 6.19
CA VAL A 180 -22.46 1.32 7.13
C VAL A 180 -23.47 0.32 7.73
N VAL A 181 -24.62 0.82 8.17
CA VAL A 181 -25.68 0.00 8.78
C VAL A 181 -26.35 -0.93 7.76
N GLY A 182 -26.64 -0.45 6.54
CA GLY A 182 -27.24 -1.27 5.48
C GLY A 182 -26.36 -2.47 5.12
N ARG A 183 -25.05 -2.26 4.98
CA ARG A 183 -24.09 -3.36 4.80
C ARG A 183 -24.09 -4.35 5.95
N CYS A 184 -24.15 -3.88 7.20
CA CYS A 184 -24.18 -4.75 8.37
C CYS A 184 -25.46 -5.58 8.44
N LEU A 185 -26.62 -4.98 8.18
CA LEU A 185 -27.91 -5.67 8.16
C LEU A 185 -27.93 -6.76 7.07
N ALA A 186 -27.57 -6.41 5.83
CA ALA A 186 -27.52 -7.34 4.72
C ALA A 186 -26.48 -8.46 4.94
N GLY A 187 -25.27 -8.11 5.40
CA GLY A 187 -24.19 -9.06 5.69
C GLY A 187 -24.52 -10.05 6.82
N ASN A 188 -25.38 -9.65 7.77
CA ASN A 188 -25.89 -10.52 8.84
C ASN A 188 -27.20 -11.24 8.46
N ASN A 189 -27.58 -11.25 7.17
CA ASN A 189 -28.77 -11.93 6.66
C ASN A 189 -30.11 -11.41 7.24
N LEU A 190 -30.15 -10.18 7.75
CA LEU A 190 -31.39 -9.57 8.23
C LEU A 190 -32.18 -8.96 7.07
N PRO A 191 -33.53 -8.93 7.14
CA PRO A 191 -34.36 -8.31 6.11
C PRO A 191 -34.16 -6.80 6.14
N LEU A 192 -33.50 -6.24 5.13
CA LEU A 192 -33.12 -4.84 5.07
C LEU A 192 -34.22 -3.96 4.47
N TYR A 193 -34.89 -4.39 3.40
CA TYR A 193 -35.71 -3.49 2.57
C TYR A 193 -37.20 -3.48 2.93
N ASP A 194 -37.76 -4.65 3.27
CA ASP A 194 -39.13 -4.79 3.77
C ASP A 194 -39.20 -4.41 5.25
N GLY A 195 -38.12 -4.68 5.99
CA GLY A 195 -38.00 -4.41 7.43
C GLY A 195 -37.35 -3.08 7.81
N MET A 196 -36.95 -2.24 6.83
CA MET A 196 -36.10 -1.07 7.06
C MET A 196 -36.66 -0.14 8.14
N GLU A 197 -37.95 0.20 8.04
CA GLU A 197 -38.64 1.14 8.93
C GLU A 197 -38.68 0.67 10.39
N SER A 198 -38.48 -0.63 10.65
CA SER A 198 -38.45 -1.19 12.00
C SER A 198 -37.10 -1.06 12.71
N TYR A 199 -36.05 -0.60 12.01
CA TYR A 199 -34.71 -0.48 12.57
C TYR A 199 -34.35 0.97 12.88
N ASP A 200 -33.80 1.19 14.08
CA ASP A 200 -33.07 2.40 14.40
C ASP A 200 -31.58 2.26 14.02
N GLY A 201 -31.06 3.20 13.23
CA GLY A 201 -29.67 3.17 12.75
C GLY A 201 -28.62 3.19 13.87
N ASN A 202 -28.85 3.98 14.92
CA ASN A 202 -27.91 4.10 16.04
C ASN A 202 -27.91 2.86 16.93
N GLU A 203 -29.07 2.26 17.16
CA GLU A 203 -29.21 0.99 17.87
C GLU A 203 -28.54 -0.14 17.08
N LYS A 204 -28.78 -0.24 15.77
CA LYS A 204 -28.12 -1.25 14.93
C LYS A 204 -26.61 -1.05 14.86
N ALA A 205 -26.14 0.18 14.76
CA ALA A 205 -24.71 0.46 14.80
C ALA A 205 -24.07 0.00 16.13
N ARG A 206 -24.74 0.19 17.26
CA ARG A 206 -24.30 -0.36 18.57
C ARG A 206 -24.35 -1.88 18.59
N GLN A 207 -25.42 -2.49 18.10
CA GLN A 207 -25.58 -3.95 18.04
C GLN A 207 -24.47 -4.62 17.22
N PHE A 208 -24.05 -4.01 16.11
CA PHE A 208 -22.99 -4.52 15.24
C PHE A 208 -21.58 -4.02 15.61
N ASN A 209 -21.45 -3.25 16.69
CA ASN A 209 -20.17 -2.65 17.12
C ASN A 209 -19.49 -1.79 16.04
N VAL A 210 -20.28 -1.01 15.31
CA VAL A 210 -19.85 -0.08 14.25
C VAL A 210 -20.28 1.37 14.53
N THR A 211 -20.55 1.70 15.80
CA THR A 211 -21.00 3.04 16.22
C THR A 211 -20.06 4.14 15.74
N ALA A 212 -18.74 3.95 15.84
CA ALA A 212 -17.78 4.97 15.40
C ALA A 212 -17.87 5.27 13.89
N LEU A 213 -17.97 4.23 13.06
CA LEU A 213 -18.08 4.34 11.60
C LEU A 213 -19.39 5.04 11.22
N HIS A 214 -20.51 4.57 11.79
CA HIS A 214 -21.83 5.15 11.54
C HIS A 214 -21.94 6.60 12.03
N SER A 215 -21.32 6.92 13.16
CA SER A 215 -21.31 8.29 13.70
C SER A 215 -20.55 9.23 12.77
N LEU A 216 -19.37 8.84 12.29
CA LEU A 216 -18.62 9.64 11.33
C LEU A 216 -19.38 9.80 10.01
N GLU A 217 -19.94 8.72 9.46
CA GLU A 217 -20.79 8.76 8.25
C GLU A 217 -21.95 9.76 8.42
N SER A 218 -22.68 9.65 9.53
CA SER A 218 -23.83 10.50 9.84
C SER A 218 -23.44 11.97 9.98
N LYS A 219 -22.37 12.25 10.73
CA LYS A 219 -21.91 13.64 10.95
C LYS A 219 -21.32 14.25 9.69
N SER A 220 -20.68 13.47 8.83
CA SER A 220 -20.21 13.95 7.53
C SER A 220 -21.35 14.27 6.57
N ALA A 221 -22.41 13.43 6.52
CA ALA A 221 -23.61 13.73 5.75
C ALA A 221 -24.30 15.01 6.24
N GLU A 222 -24.52 15.12 7.56
CA GLU A 222 -25.14 16.28 8.21
C GLU A 222 -24.41 17.58 7.85
N ASN A 223 -23.08 17.59 7.93
CA ASN A 223 -22.25 18.79 7.81
C ASN A 223 -21.74 19.12 6.40
N SER A 224 -21.95 18.26 5.39
CA SER A 224 -21.59 18.56 4.01
C SER A 224 -22.49 19.65 3.39
N ASP A 225 -22.06 20.36 2.34
CA ASP A 225 -22.96 21.29 1.65
C ASP A 225 -23.98 20.52 0.81
N ILE A 226 -23.51 19.50 0.10
CA ILE A 226 -24.34 18.60 -0.72
C ILE A 226 -24.02 17.15 -0.34
N PHE A 227 -25.06 16.40 -0.01
CA PHE A 227 -24.99 14.98 0.29
C PHE A 227 -25.54 14.18 -0.89
N THR A 228 -24.80 13.17 -1.32
CA THR A 228 -25.07 12.39 -2.54
C THR A 228 -24.93 10.89 -2.30
N THR A 229 -25.60 10.11 -3.13
CA THR A 229 -25.50 8.64 -3.18
C THR A 229 -25.39 8.18 -4.63
N VAL A 230 -25.05 6.91 -4.85
CA VAL A 230 -24.88 6.36 -6.22
C VAL A 230 -26.16 5.78 -6.83
N SER A 231 -27.24 5.67 -6.08
CA SER A 231 -28.51 5.12 -6.56
C SER A 231 -29.68 5.50 -5.68
N GLU A 232 -30.89 5.39 -6.23
CA GLU A 232 -32.15 5.63 -5.51
C GLU A 232 -32.35 4.65 -4.34
N ILE A 233 -31.97 3.37 -4.49
CA ILE A 233 -32.07 2.40 -3.39
C ILE A 233 -31.15 2.79 -2.23
N THR A 234 -29.93 3.27 -2.52
CA THR A 234 -29.01 3.76 -1.50
C THR A 234 -29.50 5.08 -0.90
N ALA A 235 -30.15 5.93 -1.70
CA ALA A 235 -30.79 7.14 -1.19
C ALA A 235 -31.90 6.82 -0.19
N ARG A 236 -32.72 5.80 -0.47
CA ARG A 236 -33.74 5.31 0.48
C ARG A 236 -33.10 4.84 1.80
N GLU A 237 -32.01 4.09 1.75
CA GLU A 237 -31.26 3.69 2.96
C GLU A 237 -30.74 4.90 3.73
N CYS A 238 -30.10 5.85 3.04
CA CYS A 238 -29.53 7.03 3.68
C CYS A 238 -30.61 7.90 4.33
N ASN A 239 -31.74 8.10 3.66
CA ASN A 239 -32.86 8.88 4.19
C ASN A 239 -33.46 8.28 5.46
N HIS A 240 -33.28 6.97 5.68
CA HIS A 240 -33.76 6.28 6.88
C HIS A 240 -32.69 6.21 7.98
N PHE A 241 -31.47 5.81 7.64
CA PHE A 241 -30.41 5.58 8.64
C PHE A 241 -29.59 6.81 9.00
N LEU A 242 -29.55 7.85 8.16
CA LEU A 242 -28.76 9.05 8.36
C LEU A 242 -29.66 10.26 8.66
N PRO A 243 -29.16 11.27 9.39
CA PRO A 243 -29.99 12.39 9.86
C PRO A 243 -30.39 13.39 8.76
N ARG A 244 -30.00 13.16 7.51
CA ARG A 244 -30.19 14.10 6.40
C ARG A 244 -30.61 13.38 5.13
N GLN A 245 -31.55 13.99 4.41
CA GLN A 245 -31.96 13.53 3.08
C GLN A 245 -30.87 13.75 2.04
N VAL A 246 -30.79 12.83 1.09
CA VAL A 246 -29.89 12.93 -0.08
C VAL A 246 -30.34 14.08 -0.99
N ASP A 247 -29.41 14.98 -1.32
CA ASP A 247 -29.68 16.14 -2.19
C ASP A 247 -29.69 15.73 -3.68
N VAL A 248 -28.74 14.88 -4.10
CA VAL A 248 -28.57 14.45 -5.51
C VAL A 248 -28.09 13.00 -5.58
N VAL A 249 -28.68 12.20 -6.47
CA VAL A 249 -28.16 10.88 -6.84
C VAL A 249 -27.15 11.03 -7.97
N THR A 250 -25.92 10.58 -7.74
CA THR A 250 -24.80 10.64 -8.68
C THR A 250 -24.47 9.22 -9.16
N PRO A 251 -25.24 8.66 -10.11
CA PRO A 251 -25.04 7.31 -10.63
C PRO A 251 -23.63 7.10 -11.18
N ASN A 252 -23.16 5.87 -11.03
CA ASN A 252 -21.82 5.48 -11.43
C ASN A 252 -21.76 5.25 -12.94
N GLY A 253 -20.85 5.95 -13.62
CA GLY A 253 -20.60 5.76 -15.04
C GLY A 253 -19.62 4.64 -15.35
N PHE A 254 -19.59 4.26 -16.62
CA PHE A 254 -18.67 3.31 -17.24
C PHE A 254 -17.89 3.96 -18.38
N GLU A 255 -16.68 3.45 -18.63
CA GLU A 255 -15.80 3.90 -19.71
C GLU A 255 -15.59 2.75 -20.71
N ASN A 256 -15.93 2.95 -21.98
CA ASN A 256 -15.92 1.90 -23.00
C ASN A 256 -14.53 1.55 -23.53
N SER A 257 -13.49 2.33 -23.20
CA SER A 257 -12.14 2.18 -23.78
C SER A 257 -11.49 0.79 -23.67
N PHE A 258 -11.93 -0.08 -22.76
CA PHE A 258 -11.40 -1.44 -22.59
C PHE A 258 -12.29 -2.54 -23.16
N THR A 259 -13.40 -2.18 -23.81
CA THR A 259 -14.22 -3.11 -24.61
C THR A 259 -13.61 -3.26 -26.01
N PRO A 260 -13.82 -4.40 -26.71
CA PRO A 260 -13.31 -4.58 -28.07
C PRO A 260 -13.82 -3.49 -29.02
N ALA A 261 -12.90 -2.86 -29.76
CA ALA A 261 -13.20 -1.69 -30.57
C ALA A 261 -13.84 -2.06 -31.92
N THR A 262 -13.51 -3.24 -32.47
CA THR A 262 -14.02 -3.73 -33.76
C THR A 262 -14.75 -5.06 -33.63
N GLU A 263 -15.57 -5.40 -34.63
CA GLU A 263 -16.26 -6.70 -34.69
C GLU A 263 -15.27 -7.86 -34.85
N GLU A 264 -14.17 -7.65 -35.57
CA GLU A 264 -13.11 -8.65 -35.75
C GLU A 264 -12.42 -8.96 -34.41
N GLU A 265 -12.03 -7.91 -33.67
CA GLU A 265 -11.42 -8.07 -32.34
C GLU A 265 -12.38 -8.76 -31.37
N TYR A 266 -13.66 -8.38 -31.41
CA TYR A 266 -14.70 -9.02 -30.60
C TYR A 266 -14.79 -10.52 -30.87
N LYS A 267 -14.88 -10.92 -32.15
CA LYS A 267 -14.99 -12.33 -32.56
C LYS A 267 -13.77 -13.14 -32.14
N GLU A 268 -12.56 -12.59 -32.33
CA GLU A 268 -11.31 -13.24 -31.94
C GLU A 268 -11.26 -13.47 -30.41
N LYS A 269 -11.49 -12.40 -29.63
CA LYS A 269 -11.47 -12.48 -28.15
C LYS A 269 -12.54 -13.44 -27.63
N ARG A 270 -13.76 -13.38 -28.17
CA ARG A 270 -14.85 -14.30 -27.79
C ARG A 270 -14.49 -15.76 -28.10
N ALA A 271 -13.93 -16.03 -29.28
CA ALA A 271 -13.51 -17.39 -29.65
C ALA A 271 -12.43 -17.93 -28.70
N ALA A 272 -11.41 -17.11 -28.39
CA ALA A 272 -10.34 -17.47 -27.46
C ALA A 272 -10.87 -17.73 -26.03
N ALA A 273 -11.77 -16.86 -25.55
CA ALA A 273 -12.40 -16.99 -24.24
C ALA A 273 -13.23 -18.29 -24.13
N ARG A 274 -14.08 -18.56 -25.13
CA ARG A 274 -14.90 -19.77 -25.19
C ARG A 274 -14.05 -21.03 -25.22
N LEU A 275 -13.00 -21.04 -26.04
CA LEU A 275 -12.06 -22.15 -26.10
C LEU A 275 -11.46 -22.41 -24.72
N LYS A 276 -10.92 -21.38 -24.06
CA LYS A 276 -10.29 -21.51 -22.75
C LYS A 276 -11.28 -21.99 -21.66
N LEU A 277 -12.50 -21.45 -21.62
CA LEU A 277 -13.55 -21.89 -20.69
C LEU A 277 -13.89 -23.36 -20.89
N ARG A 278 -14.00 -23.81 -22.14
CA ARG A 278 -14.31 -25.20 -22.49
C ARG A 278 -13.16 -26.15 -22.19
N GLU A 279 -11.92 -25.76 -22.47
CA GLU A 279 -10.72 -26.53 -22.11
C GLU A 279 -10.65 -26.80 -20.60
N VAL A 280 -10.81 -25.75 -19.78
CA VAL A 280 -10.77 -25.88 -18.32
C VAL A 280 -11.95 -26.69 -17.82
N ALA A 281 -13.16 -26.44 -18.32
CA ALA A 281 -14.33 -27.24 -17.94
C ALA A 281 -14.21 -28.72 -18.36
N ALA A 282 -13.58 -29.01 -19.50
CA ALA A 282 -13.32 -30.37 -19.95
C ALA A 282 -12.33 -31.08 -19.02
N ALA A 283 -11.25 -30.39 -18.63
CA ALA A 283 -10.27 -30.91 -17.69
C ALA A 283 -10.90 -31.18 -16.30
N MET A 284 -11.66 -30.21 -15.77
CA MET A 284 -12.33 -30.31 -14.47
C MET A 284 -13.40 -31.41 -14.44
N SER A 285 -14.18 -31.57 -15.52
CA SER A 285 -15.27 -32.55 -15.55
C SER A 285 -14.90 -33.92 -16.12
N GLY A 286 -13.71 -34.06 -16.69
CA GLY A 286 -13.24 -35.30 -17.31
C GLY A 286 -13.95 -35.67 -18.63
N LYS A 287 -14.71 -34.76 -19.23
CA LYS A 287 -15.40 -34.98 -20.52
C LYS A 287 -15.19 -33.80 -21.46
N PRO A 288 -15.06 -34.04 -22.78
CA PRO A 288 -15.12 -32.97 -23.77
C PRO A 288 -16.39 -32.14 -23.60
N VAL A 289 -16.26 -30.83 -23.81
CA VAL A 289 -17.36 -29.86 -23.79
C VAL A 289 -17.69 -29.53 -25.25
N SER A 290 -18.96 -29.65 -25.62
CA SER A 290 -19.50 -29.34 -26.95
C SER A 290 -19.20 -27.88 -27.35
N GLU A 291 -19.10 -27.64 -28.66
CA GLU A 291 -18.91 -26.30 -29.23
C GLU A 291 -20.12 -25.39 -28.96
N ASP A 292 -21.32 -25.97 -28.99
CA ASP A 292 -22.61 -25.29 -28.80
C ASP A 292 -23.05 -25.22 -27.32
N ALA A 293 -22.17 -25.61 -26.39
CA ALA A 293 -22.39 -25.51 -24.96
C ALA A 293 -22.74 -24.08 -24.52
N ILE A 294 -23.65 -23.99 -23.55
CA ILE A 294 -24.05 -22.73 -22.94
C ILE A 294 -23.19 -22.47 -21.71
N LEU A 295 -22.41 -21.39 -21.76
CA LEU A 295 -21.51 -21.00 -20.69
C LEU A 295 -22.17 -19.90 -19.85
N VAL A 296 -22.51 -20.21 -18.60
CA VAL A 296 -23.16 -19.28 -17.66
C VAL A 296 -22.18 -18.88 -16.58
N GLY A 297 -22.17 -17.61 -16.15
CA GLY A 297 -21.24 -17.18 -15.12
C GLY A 297 -21.79 -16.21 -14.09
N ILE A 298 -21.13 -16.19 -12.93
CA ILE A 298 -21.24 -15.15 -11.92
C ILE A 298 -19.83 -14.77 -11.47
N GLY A 299 -19.61 -13.48 -11.24
CA GLY A 299 -18.36 -12.92 -10.74
C GLY A 299 -18.62 -11.82 -9.72
N GLY A 300 -17.60 -11.44 -8.97
CA GLY A 300 -17.71 -10.38 -7.97
C GLY A 300 -17.00 -10.72 -6.66
N ARG A 301 -17.33 -9.98 -5.59
CA ARG A 301 -16.80 -10.27 -4.24
C ARG A 301 -17.49 -11.48 -3.62
N TYR A 302 -16.80 -12.16 -2.71
CA TYR A 302 -17.37 -13.31 -2.00
C TYR A 302 -18.34 -12.85 -0.90
N GLU A 303 -19.51 -12.36 -1.30
CA GLU A 303 -20.63 -12.05 -0.41
C GLU A 303 -21.82 -12.97 -0.76
N TYR A 304 -21.86 -14.14 -0.12
CA TYR A 304 -22.71 -15.28 -0.50
C TYR A 304 -24.17 -14.93 -0.82
N ARG A 305 -24.87 -14.22 0.07
CA ARG A 305 -26.25 -13.77 -0.14
C ARG A 305 -26.33 -12.43 -0.89
N ASN A 306 -25.50 -11.46 -0.54
CA ASN A 306 -25.60 -10.10 -1.10
C ASN A 306 -25.37 -10.08 -2.61
N LYS A 307 -24.42 -10.87 -3.11
CA LYS A 307 -24.16 -11.04 -4.55
C LYS A 307 -25.03 -12.11 -5.21
N GLY A 308 -25.91 -12.77 -4.46
CA GLY A 308 -26.82 -13.78 -5.00
C GLY A 308 -26.11 -15.07 -5.43
N ILE A 309 -24.97 -15.40 -4.83
CA ILE A 309 -24.24 -16.65 -5.14
C ILE A 309 -25.10 -17.86 -4.75
N ASP A 310 -25.83 -17.74 -3.65
CA ASP A 310 -26.85 -18.70 -3.22
C ASP A 310 -27.92 -18.93 -4.29
N VAL A 311 -28.53 -17.85 -4.80
CA VAL A 311 -29.56 -17.91 -5.84
C VAL A 311 -28.99 -18.47 -7.15
N PHE A 312 -27.76 -18.12 -7.52
CA PHE A 312 -27.09 -18.67 -8.70
C PHE A 312 -26.99 -20.20 -8.63
N ILE A 313 -26.47 -20.72 -7.52
CA ILE A 313 -26.28 -22.17 -7.32
C ILE A 313 -27.64 -22.88 -7.33
N ASP A 314 -28.61 -22.34 -6.61
CA ASP A 314 -29.94 -22.93 -6.51
C ASP A 314 -30.69 -22.91 -7.86
N ALA A 315 -30.55 -21.83 -8.65
CA ALA A 315 -31.14 -21.73 -9.98
C ALA A 315 -30.54 -22.75 -10.95
N VAL A 316 -29.21 -22.88 -10.99
CA VAL A 316 -28.54 -23.89 -11.83
C VAL A 316 -28.93 -25.30 -11.40
N ASN A 317 -28.99 -25.57 -10.09
CA ASN A 317 -29.43 -26.86 -9.59
C ASN A 317 -30.89 -27.16 -9.94
N LYS A 318 -31.77 -26.15 -9.93
CA LYS A 318 -33.18 -26.30 -10.31
C LYS A 318 -33.35 -26.72 -11.76
N VAL A 319 -32.53 -26.19 -12.67
CA VAL A 319 -32.49 -26.64 -14.08
C VAL A 319 -31.91 -28.05 -14.18
N ARG A 320 -30.85 -28.36 -13.40
CA ARG A 320 -30.22 -29.70 -13.37
C ARG A 320 -31.16 -30.81 -12.94
N THR A 321 -32.06 -30.54 -12.00
CA THR A 321 -33.01 -31.52 -11.47
C THR A 321 -34.35 -31.51 -12.18
N SER A 322 -34.58 -30.62 -13.15
CA SER A 322 -35.81 -30.60 -13.95
C SER A 322 -35.74 -31.56 -15.14
N ASP A 323 -36.84 -31.70 -15.87
CA ASP A 323 -36.95 -32.47 -17.11
C ASP A 323 -36.32 -31.76 -18.32
N PHE A 324 -35.39 -30.85 -18.09
CA PHE A 324 -34.80 -30.03 -19.14
C PHE A 324 -34.09 -30.90 -20.20
N ARG A 325 -34.37 -30.61 -21.48
CA ARG A 325 -33.82 -31.26 -22.67
C ARG A 325 -33.36 -30.18 -23.64
N GLY A 326 -32.18 -29.63 -23.40
CA GLY A 326 -31.54 -28.64 -24.28
C GLY A 326 -30.04 -28.85 -24.37
N LYS A 327 -29.34 -27.81 -24.82
CA LYS A 327 -27.86 -27.78 -24.89
C LYS A 327 -27.25 -28.00 -23.50
N GLU A 328 -26.03 -28.54 -23.48
CA GLU A 328 -25.28 -28.69 -22.24
C GLU A 328 -24.97 -27.32 -21.60
N ILE A 329 -24.98 -27.26 -20.27
CA ILE A 329 -24.80 -26.01 -19.51
C ILE A 329 -23.61 -26.14 -18.58
N HIS A 330 -22.69 -25.19 -18.69
CA HIS A 330 -21.49 -25.10 -17.86
C HIS A 330 -21.52 -23.77 -17.08
N ALA A 331 -21.70 -23.86 -15.76
CA ALA A 331 -21.84 -22.72 -14.88
C ALA A 331 -20.53 -22.43 -14.12
N PHE A 332 -20.01 -21.21 -14.24
CA PHE A 332 -18.76 -20.78 -13.62
C PHE A 332 -19.00 -19.75 -12.52
N ILE A 333 -18.52 -20.05 -11.31
CA ILE A 333 -18.50 -19.13 -10.17
C ILE A 333 -17.08 -18.56 -10.08
N MET A 334 -16.87 -17.39 -10.67
CA MET A 334 -15.57 -16.70 -10.78
C MET A 334 -15.40 -15.67 -9.65
N ILE A 335 -15.33 -16.17 -8.42
CA ILE A 335 -15.37 -15.35 -7.20
C ILE A 335 -14.14 -15.70 -6.35
N PRO A 336 -13.26 -14.74 -6.04
CA PRO A 336 -12.03 -15.01 -5.28
C PRO A 336 -12.37 -15.48 -3.86
N SER A 337 -11.59 -16.45 -3.37
CA SER A 337 -11.62 -16.93 -2.00
C SER A 337 -10.20 -17.21 -1.53
N GLY A 338 -9.99 -17.42 -0.23
CA GLY A 338 -8.67 -17.79 0.26
C GLY A 338 -8.25 -19.19 -0.19
N HIS A 339 -7.14 -19.29 -0.93
CA HIS A 339 -6.63 -20.53 -1.52
C HIS A 339 -5.10 -20.68 -1.39
N ASN A 340 -4.60 -21.92 -1.45
CA ASN A 340 -3.19 -22.32 -1.36
C ASN A 340 -2.60 -22.65 -2.76
N GLY A 341 -2.90 -21.80 -3.74
CA GLY A 341 -2.50 -22.00 -5.15
C GLY A 341 -3.42 -22.91 -5.98
N ALA A 342 -3.12 -23.00 -7.28
CA ALA A 342 -3.88 -23.81 -8.25
C ALA A 342 -3.81 -25.31 -7.95
N ASP A 343 -4.87 -26.03 -8.30
CA ASP A 343 -4.90 -27.49 -8.15
C ASP A 343 -3.87 -28.14 -9.08
N ARG A 344 -2.90 -28.85 -8.50
CA ARG A 344 -1.75 -29.39 -9.24
C ARG A 344 -2.16 -30.51 -10.18
N ASP A 345 -3.15 -31.31 -9.82
CA ASP A 345 -3.64 -32.41 -10.65
C ASP A 345 -4.44 -31.87 -11.83
N LEU A 346 -5.24 -30.81 -11.61
CA LEU A 346 -5.92 -30.09 -12.69
C LEU A 346 -4.91 -29.46 -13.65
N VAL A 347 -3.89 -28.77 -13.14
CA VAL A 347 -2.84 -28.15 -13.95
C VAL A 347 -2.06 -29.21 -14.74
N ALA A 348 -1.64 -30.30 -14.09
CA ALA A 348 -0.97 -31.40 -14.78
C ALA A 348 -1.83 -31.98 -15.91
N LYS A 349 -3.15 -32.09 -15.69
CA LYS A 349 -4.11 -32.55 -16.71
C LYS A 349 -4.23 -31.57 -17.87
N LEU A 350 -4.30 -30.26 -17.60
CA LEU A 350 -4.30 -29.22 -18.65
C LEU A 350 -3.00 -29.21 -19.47
N GLU A 351 -1.87 -29.59 -18.87
CA GLU A 351 -0.58 -29.77 -19.57
C GLU A 351 -0.44 -31.11 -20.31
N GLY A 352 -1.45 -32.00 -20.24
CA GLY A 352 -1.40 -33.33 -20.84
C GLY A 352 -0.52 -34.34 -20.11
N LYS A 353 -0.15 -34.07 -18.85
CA LYS A 353 0.72 -34.92 -17.99
C LYS A 353 -0.04 -35.59 -16.83
N GLY A 354 -1.25 -35.14 -16.54
CA GLY A 354 -2.08 -35.62 -15.43
C GLY A 354 -2.97 -36.82 -15.76
N SER A 355 -3.63 -37.38 -14.73
CA SER A 355 -4.57 -38.49 -14.91
C SER A 355 -5.82 -38.06 -15.70
N ALA A 356 -6.22 -38.88 -16.69
CA ALA A 356 -7.44 -38.64 -17.46
C ALA A 356 -8.71 -38.72 -16.58
N ASP A 357 -8.70 -39.57 -15.55
CA ASP A 357 -9.82 -39.82 -14.65
C ASP A 357 -9.97 -38.77 -13.55
N TYR A 358 -8.97 -37.89 -13.38
CA TYR A 358 -9.04 -36.84 -12.37
C TYR A 358 -10.15 -35.84 -12.71
N THR A 359 -11.02 -35.54 -11.76
CA THR A 359 -12.10 -34.54 -11.88
C THR A 359 -12.17 -33.69 -10.63
N THR A 360 -12.59 -32.44 -10.80
CA THR A 360 -12.77 -31.50 -9.69
C THR A 360 -13.88 -30.50 -10.00
N GLN A 361 -14.44 -29.91 -8.95
CA GLN A 361 -15.40 -28.81 -9.04
C GLN A 361 -14.74 -27.47 -8.69
N VAL A 362 -13.55 -27.49 -8.09
CA VAL A 362 -12.84 -26.30 -7.61
C VAL A 362 -11.47 -26.26 -8.27
N SER A 363 -11.10 -25.12 -8.84
CA SER A 363 -9.85 -25.03 -9.62
C SER A 363 -8.59 -24.82 -8.77
N HIS A 364 -8.73 -24.49 -7.50
CA HIS A 364 -7.62 -24.22 -6.57
C HIS A 364 -7.87 -24.92 -5.23
N TYR A 365 -6.80 -25.19 -4.49
CA TYR A 365 -6.91 -25.73 -3.13
C TYR A 365 -7.39 -24.65 -2.17
N LEU A 366 -8.65 -24.71 -1.74
CA LEU A 366 -9.19 -23.79 -0.73
C LEU A 366 -8.42 -23.94 0.59
N MET A 367 -8.22 -22.83 1.31
CA MET A 367 -7.57 -22.90 2.63
C MET A 367 -8.43 -23.65 3.65
N ASN A 368 -9.75 -23.46 3.60
CA ASN A 368 -10.72 -24.04 4.55
C ASN A 368 -11.93 -24.65 3.81
N PRO A 369 -11.76 -25.76 3.07
CA PRO A 369 -12.82 -26.33 2.22
C PRO A 369 -14.04 -26.86 2.99
N GLU A 370 -13.88 -27.16 4.28
CA GLU A 370 -14.98 -27.65 5.13
C GLU A 370 -15.98 -26.53 5.48
N TYR A 371 -15.49 -25.29 5.62
CA TYR A 371 -16.27 -24.13 6.03
C TYR A 371 -16.71 -23.23 4.85
N ASP A 372 -16.22 -23.50 3.65
CA ASP A 372 -16.57 -22.73 2.46
C ASP A 372 -18.05 -22.95 2.07
N ARG A 373 -18.80 -21.86 1.94
CA ARG A 373 -20.26 -21.90 1.72
C ARG A 373 -20.64 -22.42 0.33
N ILE A 374 -19.88 -22.09 -0.71
CA ILE A 374 -20.15 -22.53 -2.08
C ILE A 374 -20.00 -24.04 -2.21
N THR A 375 -18.86 -24.58 -1.78
CA THR A 375 -18.60 -26.03 -1.80
C THR A 375 -19.48 -26.79 -0.80
N GLY A 376 -19.80 -26.19 0.35
CA GLY A 376 -20.82 -26.68 1.27
C GLY A 376 -22.16 -26.86 0.57
N ARG A 377 -22.62 -25.84 -0.16
CA ARG A 377 -23.88 -25.90 -0.92
C ARG A 377 -23.83 -26.93 -2.06
N PHE A 378 -22.69 -27.12 -2.72
CA PHE A 378 -22.53 -28.19 -3.71
C PHE A 378 -22.76 -29.57 -3.08
N ARG A 379 -22.20 -29.83 -1.88
CA ARG A 379 -22.40 -31.08 -1.14
C ARG A 379 -23.87 -31.26 -0.75
N GLU A 380 -24.52 -30.22 -0.22
CA GLU A 380 -25.95 -30.24 0.17
C GLU A 380 -26.87 -30.60 -1.00
N LEU A 381 -26.58 -30.06 -2.19
CA LEU A 381 -27.40 -30.27 -3.39
C LEU A 381 -26.99 -31.48 -4.23
N GLY A 382 -25.93 -32.21 -3.82
CA GLY A 382 -25.40 -33.34 -4.57
C GLY A 382 -24.84 -32.96 -5.95
N ILE A 383 -24.32 -31.74 -6.09
CA ILE A 383 -23.62 -31.32 -7.31
C ILE A 383 -22.24 -31.97 -7.25
N ALA A 384 -21.97 -32.91 -8.14
CA ALA A 384 -20.69 -33.63 -8.23
C ALA A 384 -20.09 -33.62 -9.65
N ASN A 385 -20.71 -32.90 -10.60
CA ASN A 385 -20.36 -32.92 -12.02
C ASN A 385 -20.25 -34.34 -12.60
N ALA A 386 -21.19 -35.21 -12.22
CA ALA A 386 -21.26 -36.59 -12.68
C ALA A 386 -21.22 -36.71 -14.21
N ALA A 387 -20.66 -37.82 -14.70
CA ALA A 387 -20.44 -38.06 -16.11
C ALA A 387 -21.70 -37.92 -16.97
N ASP A 388 -22.85 -38.36 -16.46
CA ASP A 388 -24.16 -38.34 -17.13
C ASP A 388 -24.91 -37.01 -16.97
N SER A 389 -24.38 -36.05 -16.21
CA SER A 389 -24.99 -34.73 -16.04
C SER A 389 -24.62 -33.80 -17.20
N ASN A 390 -25.65 -33.33 -17.92
CA ASN A 390 -25.51 -32.29 -18.96
C ASN A 390 -25.39 -30.87 -18.38
N ILE A 391 -25.50 -30.72 -17.06
CA ILE A 391 -25.34 -29.44 -16.36
C ILE A 391 -24.25 -29.59 -15.30
N LYS A 392 -23.23 -28.76 -15.38
CA LYS A 392 -22.04 -28.82 -14.53
C LYS A 392 -21.71 -27.45 -13.94
N VAL A 393 -21.15 -27.44 -12.73
CA VAL A 393 -20.86 -26.20 -11.98
C VAL A 393 -19.41 -26.21 -11.50
N TYR A 394 -18.72 -25.10 -11.68
CA TYR A 394 -17.30 -24.94 -11.37
C TYR A 394 -17.09 -23.71 -10.48
N PHE A 395 -16.28 -23.85 -9.44
CA PHE A 395 -15.86 -22.76 -8.58
C PHE A 395 -14.40 -22.40 -8.85
N ILE A 396 -14.18 -21.14 -9.21
CA ILE A 396 -12.87 -20.55 -9.52
C ILE A 396 -12.53 -19.54 -8.42
N PRO A 397 -11.94 -19.98 -7.30
CA PRO A 397 -11.72 -19.18 -6.11
C PRO A 397 -10.51 -18.23 -6.21
N SER A 398 -10.25 -17.61 -7.36
CA SER A 398 -9.05 -16.80 -7.61
C SER A 398 -9.37 -15.52 -8.39
N TYR A 399 -8.53 -14.50 -8.23
CA TYR A 399 -8.57 -13.30 -9.06
C TYR A 399 -8.04 -13.62 -10.47
N LEU A 400 -8.87 -13.42 -11.48
CA LEU A 400 -8.52 -13.61 -12.89
C LEU A 400 -7.74 -12.39 -13.42
N ASN A 401 -6.48 -12.29 -13.03
CA ASN A 401 -5.55 -11.21 -13.40
C ASN A 401 -4.59 -11.61 -14.54
N GLY A 402 -4.69 -12.84 -15.04
CA GLY A 402 -3.82 -13.40 -16.08
C GLY A 402 -2.69 -14.31 -15.57
N ASN A 403 -2.59 -14.56 -14.25
CA ASN A 403 -1.57 -15.44 -13.68
C ASN A 403 -2.09 -16.34 -12.54
N ASP A 404 -3.37 -16.73 -12.59
CA ASP A 404 -4.01 -17.59 -11.58
C ASP A 404 -3.51 -19.04 -11.61
N GLY A 405 -2.80 -19.45 -12.66
CA GLY A 405 -2.23 -20.79 -12.81
C GLY A 405 -3.16 -21.80 -13.49
N VAL A 406 -4.46 -21.51 -13.61
CA VAL A 406 -5.44 -22.39 -14.29
C VAL A 406 -5.87 -21.80 -15.62
N PHE A 407 -6.46 -20.60 -15.61
CA PHE A 407 -6.91 -19.94 -16.83
C PHE A 407 -5.80 -19.14 -17.51
N ASN A 408 -4.99 -18.45 -16.69
CA ASN A 408 -3.97 -17.49 -17.13
C ASN A 408 -4.51 -16.46 -18.12
N MET A 409 -5.74 -16.01 -17.90
CA MET A 409 -6.46 -15.03 -18.71
C MET A 409 -7.15 -14.03 -17.79
N LYS A 410 -7.20 -12.76 -18.20
CA LYS A 410 -7.83 -11.70 -17.38
C LYS A 410 -9.35 -11.89 -17.35
N TYR A 411 -9.99 -11.38 -16.30
CA TYR A 411 -11.43 -11.48 -16.08
C TYR A 411 -12.26 -11.07 -17.31
N TYR A 412 -12.01 -9.89 -17.86
CA TYR A 412 -12.77 -9.38 -19.01
C TYR A 412 -12.52 -10.18 -20.31
N ASP A 413 -11.31 -10.70 -20.47
CA ASP A 413 -10.95 -11.56 -21.60
C ASP A 413 -11.63 -12.94 -21.49
N LEU A 414 -12.05 -13.38 -20.30
CA LEU A 414 -12.88 -14.58 -20.10
C LEU A 414 -14.38 -14.28 -20.16
N LEU A 415 -14.81 -13.15 -19.57
CA LEU A 415 -16.20 -12.71 -19.49
C LEU A 415 -16.88 -12.72 -20.86
N ILE A 416 -16.19 -12.21 -21.88
CA ILE A 416 -16.66 -12.13 -23.26
C ILE A 416 -17.02 -13.51 -23.86
N GLY A 417 -16.51 -14.60 -23.30
CA GLY A 417 -16.82 -15.97 -23.73
C GLY A 417 -18.15 -16.52 -23.22
N LEU A 418 -18.71 -15.91 -22.17
CA LEU A 418 -19.97 -16.35 -21.57
C LEU A 418 -21.17 -16.04 -22.48
N ASP A 419 -22.22 -16.85 -22.32
CA ASP A 419 -23.50 -16.71 -23.01
C ASP A 419 -24.57 -16.04 -22.15
N LEU A 420 -24.42 -16.14 -20.82
CA LEU A 420 -25.30 -15.52 -19.84
C LEU A 420 -24.51 -15.24 -18.57
N THR A 421 -24.76 -14.07 -17.98
CA THR A 421 -24.34 -13.80 -16.60
C THR A 421 -25.56 -13.59 -15.71
N LEU A 422 -25.42 -14.03 -14.46
CA LEU A 422 -26.49 -13.97 -13.48
C LEU A 422 -25.97 -13.27 -12.23
N PHE A 423 -26.44 -12.05 -11.99
CA PHE A 423 -26.15 -11.27 -10.78
C PHE A 423 -27.45 -11.03 -10.01
N PRO A 424 -28.08 -12.06 -9.43
CA PRO A 424 -29.29 -11.92 -8.65
C PRO A 424 -28.96 -11.31 -7.28
N SER A 425 -28.40 -10.10 -7.24
CA SER A 425 -27.92 -9.45 -6.03
C SER A 425 -29.08 -9.07 -5.10
N TYR A 426 -28.84 -9.22 -3.80
CA TYR A 426 -29.71 -8.73 -2.74
C TYR A 426 -29.28 -7.35 -2.23
N TYR A 427 -27.97 -7.12 -2.08
CA TYR A 427 -27.42 -5.83 -1.63
C TYR A 427 -26.35 -5.37 -2.62
N GLU A 428 -26.73 -4.47 -3.51
CA GLU A 428 -25.84 -3.95 -4.54
C GLU A 428 -26.13 -2.46 -4.81
N PRO A 429 -25.40 -1.55 -4.15
CA PRO A 429 -25.68 -0.12 -4.26
C PRO A 429 -25.66 0.43 -5.69
N TRP A 430 -24.84 -0.14 -6.57
CA TRP A 430 -24.86 0.16 -8.00
C TRP A 430 -24.97 -1.12 -8.84
N GLY A 431 -23.86 -1.83 -9.03
CA GLY A 431 -23.81 -3.01 -9.91
C GLY A 431 -22.96 -2.76 -11.14
N TYR A 432 -21.63 -2.72 -10.93
CA TYR A 432 -20.66 -2.63 -12.02
C TYR A 432 -20.61 -3.90 -12.86
N THR A 433 -20.64 -5.07 -12.22
CA THR A 433 -20.51 -6.35 -12.91
C THR A 433 -21.63 -6.63 -13.92
N PRO A 434 -22.92 -6.34 -13.65
CA PRO A 434 -23.94 -6.44 -14.69
C PRO A 434 -23.74 -5.44 -15.83
N LEU A 435 -23.39 -4.18 -15.52
CA LEU A 435 -23.10 -3.16 -16.54
C LEU A 435 -21.92 -3.56 -17.44
N GLU A 436 -20.83 -4.04 -16.85
CA GLU A 436 -19.66 -4.54 -17.56
C GLU A 436 -20.01 -5.73 -18.45
N SER A 437 -20.78 -6.69 -17.95
CA SER A 437 -21.20 -7.87 -18.73
C SER A 437 -21.97 -7.46 -19.99
N LEU A 438 -22.89 -6.51 -19.87
CA LEU A 438 -23.61 -5.94 -21.00
C LEU A 438 -22.69 -5.21 -21.99
N ALA A 439 -21.70 -4.46 -21.50
CA ALA A 439 -20.72 -3.77 -22.35
C ALA A 439 -19.86 -4.75 -23.17
N PHE A 440 -19.62 -5.96 -22.65
CA PHE A 440 -18.99 -7.07 -23.37
C PHE A 440 -19.97 -7.91 -24.22
N ARG A 441 -21.20 -7.40 -24.42
CA ARG A 441 -22.30 -8.03 -25.17
C ARG A 441 -22.76 -9.35 -24.58
N VAL A 442 -22.63 -9.54 -23.27
CA VAL A 442 -23.08 -10.75 -22.59
C VAL A 442 -24.45 -10.47 -21.97
N PRO A 443 -25.52 -11.17 -22.40
CA PRO A 443 -26.83 -11.05 -21.78
C PRO A 443 -26.76 -11.30 -20.28
N THR A 444 -27.53 -10.53 -19.51
CA THR A 444 -27.35 -10.44 -18.06
C THR A 444 -28.68 -10.47 -17.31
N LEU A 445 -28.73 -11.14 -16.16
CA LEU A 445 -29.82 -10.99 -15.18
C LEU A 445 -29.33 -10.20 -13.97
N THR A 446 -30.12 -9.23 -13.53
CA THR A 446 -29.93 -8.47 -12.28
C THR A 446 -31.26 -8.34 -11.52
N THR A 447 -31.30 -7.56 -10.45
CA THR A 447 -32.49 -7.41 -9.59
C THR A 447 -32.94 -5.95 -9.44
N SER A 448 -34.17 -5.76 -8.97
CA SER A 448 -34.69 -4.44 -8.56
C SER A 448 -34.03 -3.86 -7.31
N LEU A 449 -33.23 -4.65 -6.58
CA LEU A 449 -32.40 -4.20 -5.45
C LEU A 449 -30.96 -3.83 -5.85
N ALA A 450 -30.62 -3.94 -7.14
CA ALA A 450 -29.38 -3.44 -7.68
C ALA A 450 -29.59 -2.04 -8.29
N GLY A 451 -28.77 -1.06 -7.90
CA GLY A 451 -28.91 0.32 -8.38
C GLY A 451 -28.92 0.46 -9.91
N PHE A 452 -28.11 -0.33 -10.62
CA PHE A 452 -28.07 -0.40 -12.08
C PHE A 452 -29.33 -1.05 -12.67
N GLY A 453 -29.90 -2.06 -11.99
CA GLY A 453 -31.16 -2.68 -12.40
C GLY A 453 -32.31 -1.66 -12.38
N MET A 454 -32.42 -0.88 -11.30
CA MET A 454 -33.38 0.23 -11.22
C MET A 454 -33.11 1.33 -12.25
N TRP A 455 -31.83 1.62 -12.51
CA TRP A 455 -31.44 2.61 -13.51
C TRP A 455 -31.94 2.22 -14.90
N VAL A 456 -31.76 0.96 -15.30
CA VAL A 456 -32.25 0.40 -16.56
C VAL A 456 -33.77 0.51 -16.66
N GLN A 457 -34.51 0.10 -15.63
CA GLN A 457 -35.98 0.18 -15.60
C GLN A 457 -36.51 1.61 -15.81
N THR A 458 -35.75 2.62 -15.35
CA THR A 458 -36.17 4.02 -15.38
C THR A 458 -35.71 4.76 -16.64
N HIS A 459 -34.54 4.41 -17.18
CA HIS A 459 -33.88 5.18 -18.25
C HIS A 459 -33.84 4.48 -19.61
N TYR A 460 -34.10 3.17 -19.66
CA TYR A 460 -34.17 2.42 -20.92
C TYR A 460 -35.63 2.09 -21.27
N ASN A 461 -36.26 2.99 -22.04
CA ASN A 461 -37.68 2.93 -22.38
C ASN A 461 -38.01 2.03 -23.60
N LYS A 462 -37.25 0.95 -23.82
CA LYS A 462 -37.43 0.00 -24.92
C LYS A 462 -37.46 -1.44 -24.37
N GLU A 463 -37.90 -2.39 -25.20
CA GLU A 463 -37.72 -3.81 -24.89
C GLU A 463 -36.23 -4.12 -24.74
N HIS A 464 -35.90 -4.83 -23.66
CA HIS A 464 -34.52 -5.09 -23.27
C HIS A 464 -34.23 -6.59 -23.15
N PRO A 465 -34.35 -7.40 -24.23
CA PRO A 465 -34.14 -8.84 -24.15
C PRO A 465 -32.70 -9.24 -23.78
N GLY A 466 -31.72 -8.33 -23.86
CA GLY A 466 -30.34 -8.52 -23.40
C GLY A 466 -30.17 -8.40 -21.88
N ILE A 467 -31.14 -7.81 -21.16
CA ILE A 467 -31.10 -7.71 -19.69
C ILE A 467 -32.45 -8.07 -19.04
N THR A 468 -32.42 -8.90 -18.01
CA THR A 468 -33.59 -9.20 -17.18
C THR A 468 -33.40 -8.57 -15.81
N VAL A 469 -34.32 -7.67 -15.41
CA VAL A 469 -34.37 -7.12 -14.05
C VAL A 469 -35.48 -7.84 -13.28
N VAL A 470 -35.09 -8.70 -12.34
CA VAL A 470 -36.02 -9.50 -11.54
C VAL A 470 -36.43 -8.74 -10.29
N GLU A 471 -37.72 -8.71 -10.00
CA GLU A 471 -38.20 -8.15 -8.75
C GLU A 471 -37.68 -8.96 -7.55
N ARG A 472 -37.05 -8.30 -6.58
CA ARG A 472 -36.51 -8.95 -5.38
C ARG A 472 -36.86 -8.17 -4.13
N ASN A 473 -37.27 -8.90 -3.10
CA ASN A 473 -37.53 -8.38 -1.75
C ASN A 473 -37.01 -9.38 -0.69
N ASP A 474 -37.40 -9.20 0.57
CA ASP A 474 -36.92 -10.05 1.66
C ASP A 474 -37.60 -11.43 1.72
N SER A 475 -38.71 -11.61 1.01
CA SER A 475 -39.61 -12.75 1.14
C SER A 475 -39.72 -13.62 -0.13
N ASN A 476 -39.28 -13.13 -1.29
CA ASN A 476 -39.52 -13.76 -2.59
C ASN A 476 -38.34 -14.59 -3.14
N TYR A 477 -37.46 -15.12 -2.27
CA TYR A 477 -36.25 -15.85 -2.66
C TYR A 477 -36.51 -16.92 -3.75
N GLN A 478 -37.55 -17.74 -3.58
CA GLN A 478 -37.88 -18.81 -4.51
C GLN A 478 -38.33 -18.30 -5.89
N ASP A 479 -38.98 -17.13 -5.94
CA ASP A 479 -39.41 -16.51 -7.19
C ASP A 479 -38.19 -16.00 -7.98
N VAL A 480 -37.19 -15.45 -7.27
CA VAL A 480 -35.93 -15.03 -7.90
C VAL A 480 -35.13 -16.23 -8.42
N VAL A 481 -35.08 -17.33 -7.66
CA VAL A 481 -34.47 -18.60 -8.11
C VAL A 481 -35.18 -19.12 -9.36
N GLU A 482 -36.51 -19.08 -9.38
CA GLU A 482 -37.30 -19.52 -10.55
C GLU A 482 -37.06 -18.63 -11.78
N ALA A 483 -37.03 -17.31 -11.61
CA ALA A 483 -36.74 -16.37 -12.68
C ALA A 483 -35.33 -16.60 -13.27
N ALA A 484 -34.33 -16.81 -12.42
CA ALA A 484 -32.98 -17.13 -12.86
C ALA A 484 -32.90 -18.48 -13.58
N ALA A 485 -33.58 -19.51 -13.08
CA ALA A 485 -33.65 -20.82 -13.74
C ALA A 485 -34.33 -20.74 -15.10
N ASN A 486 -35.42 -19.98 -15.21
CA ASN A 486 -36.11 -19.75 -16.49
C ASN A 486 -35.24 -19.00 -17.49
N ARG A 487 -34.47 -18.01 -17.02
CA ARG A 487 -33.52 -17.30 -17.88
C ARG A 487 -32.42 -18.21 -18.42
N ILE A 488 -31.92 -19.16 -17.62
CA ILE A 488 -30.97 -20.18 -18.09
C ILE A 488 -31.61 -21.05 -19.18
N ARG A 489 -32.84 -21.55 -18.94
CA ARG A 489 -33.56 -22.40 -19.91
C ARG A 489 -33.79 -21.68 -21.24
N GLU A 490 -34.19 -20.41 -21.17
CA GLU A 490 -34.41 -19.55 -22.33
C GLU A 490 -33.14 -19.44 -23.17
N ILE A 491 -32.01 -19.01 -22.58
CA ILE A 491 -30.72 -18.85 -23.30
C ILE A 491 -30.20 -20.18 -23.87
N ALA A 492 -30.57 -21.31 -23.29
CA ALA A 492 -30.21 -22.62 -23.80
C ALA A 492 -31.08 -23.08 -25.00
N LEU A 493 -32.19 -22.39 -25.28
CA LEU A 493 -33.14 -22.69 -26.35
C LEU A 493 -33.17 -21.65 -27.46
N VAL A 494 -32.61 -20.45 -27.28
CA VAL A 494 -32.58 -19.40 -28.32
C VAL A 494 -31.79 -19.82 -29.57
N THR A 495 -32.25 -19.35 -30.73
CA THR A 495 -31.51 -19.50 -32.00
C THR A 495 -30.29 -18.57 -32.06
N ASP A 496 -29.42 -18.77 -33.05
CA ASP A 496 -28.24 -17.92 -33.22
C ASP A 496 -28.63 -16.47 -33.59
N GLU A 497 -29.72 -16.28 -34.35
CA GLU A 497 -30.25 -14.96 -34.67
C GLU A 497 -30.77 -14.24 -33.42
N GLN A 498 -31.55 -14.93 -32.57
CA GLN A 498 -32.04 -14.39 -31.30
C GLN A 498 -30.89 -14.08 -30.34
N ARG A 499 -29.87 -14.94 -30.30
CA ARG A 499 -28.67 -14.70 -29.50
C ARG A 499 -27.98 -13.40 -29.93
N GLN A 500 -27.82 -13.19 -31.24
CA GLN A 500 -27.22 -11.96 -31.74
C GLN A 500 -28.05 -10.72 -31.38
N GLU A 501 -29.38 -10.80 -31.48
CA GLU A 501 -30.29 -9.73 -31.05
C GLU A 501 -30.09 -9.39 -29.56
N TYR A 502 -29.95 -10.40 -28.69
CA TYR A 502 -29.77 -10.19 -27.25
C TYR A 502 -28.41 -9.56 -26.95
N MET A 503 -27.37 -9.95 -27.70
CA MET A 503 -26.02 -9.40 -27.58
C MET A 503 -25.97 -7.93 -28.04
N ASP A 504 -26.65 -7.60 -29.13
CA ASP A 504 -26.73 -6.23 -29.64
C ASP A 504 -27.53 -5.33 -28.68
N ASN A 505 -28.65 -5.83 -28.16
CA ASN A 505 -29.43 -5.14 -27.13
C ASN A 505 -28.62 -4.94 -25.84
N ALA A 506 -27.85 -5.94 -25.41
CA ALA A 506 -26.99 -5.83 -24.24
C ALA A 506 -25.98 -4.67 -24.39
N LYS A 507 -25.32 -4.57 -25.54
CA LYS A 507 -24.42 -3.46 -25.87
C LYS A 507 -25.14 -2.11 -25.87
N GLU A 508 -26.36 -2.05 -26.42
CA GLU A 508 -27.14 -0.81 -26.44
C GLU A 508 -27.49 -0.36 -25.01
N VAL A 509 -27.98 -1.28 -24.17
CA VAL A 509 -28.36 -0.97 -22.79
C VAL A 509 -27.16 -0.44 -22.00
N SER A 510 -25.96 -0.99 -22.17
CA SER A 510 -24.77 -0.50 -21.43
C SER A 510 -24.44 0.98 -21.73
N THR A 511 -24.87 1.51 -22.88
CA THR A 511 -24.58 2.91 -23.26
C THR A 511 -25.31 3.94 -22.41
N ILE A 512 -26.43 3.59 -21.76
CA ILE A 512 -27.19 4.52 -20.90
C ILE A 512 -26.42 4.88 -19.63
N ALA A 513 -25.39 4.10 -19.26
CA ALA A 513 -24.58 4.30 -18.07
C ALA A 513 -23.15 4.76 -18.38
N LEU A 514 -22.89 5.34 -19.56
CA LEU A 514 -21.59 5.94 -19.87
C LEU A 514 -21.35 7.22 -19.08
N TRP A 515 -20.08 7.50 -18.76
CA TRP A 515 -19.71 8.74 -18.06
C TRP A 515 -20.19 10.01 -18.76
N GLU A 516 -20.24 10.01 -20.09
CA GLU A 516 -20.78 11.12 -20.88
C GLU A 516 -22.22 11.50 -20.48
N ASN A 517 -23.02 10.49 -20.12
CA ASN A 517 -24.40 10.65 -19.68
C ASN A 517 -24.50 10.91 -18.17
N GLN A 518 -23.61 10.30 -17.37
CA GLN A 518 -23.72 10.35 -15.90
C GLN A 518 -23.03 11.54 -15.25
N ILE A 519 -22.07 12.16 -15.93
CA ILE A 519 -21.30 13.27 -15.37
C ILE A 519 -22.16 14.50 -15.04
N GLN A 520 -23.28 14.70 -15.73
CA GLN A 520 -24.18 15.84 -15.51
C GLN A 520 -24.71 15.88 -14.07
N TYR A 521 -24.96 14.72 -13.45
CA TYR A 521 -25.42 14.63 -12.06
C TYR A 521 -24.34 15.09 -11.07
N TYR A 522 -23.07 14.78 -11.35
CA TYR A 522 -21.94 15.30 -10.57
C TYR A 522 -21.79 16.81 -10.75
N GLN A 523 -21.92 17.32 -11.98
CA GLN A 523 -21.87 18.76 -12.25
C GLN A 523 -23.01 19.52 -11.56
N GLN A 524 -24.21 18.93 -11.52
CA GLN A 524 -25.34 19.46 -10.75
C GLN A 524 -25.00 19.53 -9.26
N ALA A 525 -24.50 18.45 -8.66
CA ALA A 525 -24.10 18.41 -7.26
C ALA A 525 -23.04 19.49 -6.94
N TYR A 526 -22.02 19.64 -7.79
CA TYR A 526 -20.99 20.68 -7.61
C TYR A 526 -21.55 22.09 -7.72
N SER A 527 -22.46 22.33 -8.67
CA SER A 527 -23.08 23.64 -8.87
C SER A 527 -23.93 24.04 -7.67
N GLN A 528 -24.76 23.13 -7.16
CA GLN A 528 -25.55 23.35 -5.95
C GLN A 528 -24.67 23.57 -4.71
N ALA A 529 -23.54 22.85 -4.59
CA ALA A 529 -22.60 23.02 -3.49
C ALA A 529 -21.96 24.41 -3.50
N ILE A 530 -21.58 24.91 -4.68
CA ILE A 530 -21.03 26.26 -4.85
C ILE A 530 -22.08 27.32 -4.49
N GLU A 531 -23.34 27.13 -4.88
CA GLU A 531 -24.43 28.05 -4.55
C GLU A 531 -24.69 28.13 -3.03
N LYS A 532 -24.75 26.98 -2.34
CA LYS A 532 -24.87 26.93 -0.88
C LYS A 532 -23.68 27.60 -0.19
N MET A 533 -22.45 27.34 -0.66
CA MET A 533 -21.25 27.97 -0.11
C MET A 533 -21.28 29.50 -0.30
N LYS A 534 -21.68 29.99 -1.47
CA LYS A 534 -21.83 31.43 -1.75
C LYS A 534 -22.91 32.10 -0.90
N ALA A 535 -24.03 31.42 -0.65
CA ALA A 535 -25.07 31.93 0.22
C ALA A 535 -24.60 32.08 1.67
N ALA A 536 -23.60 31.28 2.08
CA ALA A 536 -22.96 31.34 3.39
C ALA A 536 -21.67 32.18 3.42
N MET A 537 -21.41 33.01 2.40
CA MET A 537 -20.09 33.64 2.23
C MET A 537 -19.73 34.62 3.35
N ASP A 538 -20.75 35.24 3.98
CA ASP A 538 -20.59 36.14 5.13
C ASP A 538 -20.09 35.43 6.39
N ASN A 539 -20.16 34.09 6.45
CA ASN A 539 -19.70 33.29 7.58
C ASN A 539 -18.20 32.95 7.52
N TYR A 540 -17.52 33.23 6.41
CA TYR A 540 -16.10 32.94 6.24
C TYR A 540 -15.23 34.12 6.68
N SER A 541 -14.09 33.82 7.31
CA SER A 541 -13.17 34.87 7.79
C SER A 541 -12.64 35.70 6.62
N GLN A 542 -12.52 37.03 6.80
CA GLN A 542 -11.87 37.90 5.81
C GLN A 542 -10.45 37.38 5.53
N ILE A 543 -10.22 36.93 4.30
CA ILE A 543 -8.92 36.42 3.87
C ILE A 543 -7.96 37.60 3.87
N ALA A 544 -6.94 37.56 4.72
CA ALA A 544 -5.91 38.59 4.76
C ALA A 544 -5.27 38.74 3.36
N GLU A 545 -5.25 39.96 2.84
CA GLU A 545 -4.51 40.27 1.61
C GLU A 545 -3.03 39.90 1.81
N LYS A 546 -2.48 39.14 0.85
CA LYS A 546 -1.10 38.64 0.96
C LYS A 546 -0.11 39.81 0.98
N PRO A 547 0.86 39.82 1.92
CA PRO A 547 2.09 40.55 1.67
C PRO A 547 2.81 39.93 0.48
N ILE A 548 3.25 40.77 -0.45
CA ILE A 548 4.06 40.41 -1.62
C ILE A 548 5.23 39.53 -1.16
N MET A 549 5.43 38.38 -1.82
CA MET A 549 6.56 37.48 -1.60
C MET A 549 7.86 38.29 -1.51
N LYS A 550 8.42 38.40 -0.31
CA LYS A 550 9.80 38.84 -0.16
C LYS A 550 10.66 37.68 -0.64
N TYR A 551 11.35 37.89 -1.75
CA TYR A 551 12.51 37.09 -2.09
C TYR A 551 13.50 37.21 -0.94
N GLU A 552 13.55 36.20 -0.07
CA GLU A 552 14.75 36.02 0.73
C GLU A 552 15.85 35.63 -0.24
N LYS A 553 16.84 36.53 -0.35
CA LYS A 553 18.09 36.21 -1.03
C LYS A 553 18.62 34.94 -0.42
N ILE A 554 18.81 33.92 -1.26
CA ILE A 554 19.64 32.76 -0.95
C ILE A 554 20.93 33.31 -0.33
N GLN A 555 21.13 33.05 0.96
CA GLN A 555 22.39 33.37 1.62
C GLN A 555 23.42 32.37 1.09
N VAL A 556 24.03 32.71 -0.04
CA VAL A 556 25.19 31.98 -0.54
C VAL A 556 26.34 32.22 0.43
N SER A 557 27.06 31.13 0.73
CA SER A 557 28.33 31.02 1.47
C SER A 557 28.26 30.86 2.99
N SER A 558 27.79 29.69 3.44
CA SER A 558 28.56 28.99 4.47
C SER A 558 29.85 28.50 3.80
N PRO A 559 31.06 28.88 4.27
CA PRO A 559 32.29 28.35 3.69
C PRO A 559 32.29 26.83 3.84
N SER A 560 32.31 26.11 2.72
CA SER A 560 32.59 24.67 2.76
C SER A 560 34.09 24.51 3.01
N TRP A 561 34.44 24.25 4.26
CA TRP A 561 35.78 23.80 4.59
C TRP A 561 35.95 22.40 4.02
N LYS A 562 36.51 22.30 2.80
CA LYS A 562 37.01 21.02 2.32
C LYS A 562 38.22 20.66 3.17
N SER A 563 38.11 19.63 4.00
CA SER A 563 39.28 19.13 4.72
C SER A 563 40.27 18.61 3.67
N VAL A 564 41.43 19.26 3.57
CA VAL A 564 42.53 18.76 2.75
C VAL A 564 43.07 17.52 3.47
N MET A 565 42.88 16.34 2.89
CA MET A 565 43.55 15.13 3.37
C MET A 565 45.05 15.29 3.16
N VAL A 566 45.78 15.58 4.22
CA VAL A 566 47.24 15.52 4.23
C VAL A 566 47.63 14.05 4.37
N THR A 567 47.88 13.38 3.25
CA THR A 567 48.46 12.03 3.26
C THR A 567 49.87 12.11 3.84
N ARG A 568 50.08 11.41 4.96
CA ARG A 568 51.37 11.37 5.66
C ARG A 568 52.38 10.66 4.77
N ARG A 569 53.59 11.21 4.61
CA ARG A 569 54.71 10.49 3.99
C ARG A 569 55.62 9.96 5.08
N LEU A 570 55.31 8.77 5.61
CA LEU A 570 56.28 7.99 6.39
C LEU A 570 57.46 7.62 5.47
N PRO A 571 58.69 7.49 6.00
CA PRO A 571 59.79 6.89 5.24
C PRO A 571 59.38 5.53 4.68
N GLU A 572 59.79 5.21 3.45
CA GLU A 572 59.42 3.96 2.76
C GLU A 572 59.68 2.71 3.61
N ALA A 573 60.79 2.70 4.36
CA ALA A 573 61.17 1.64 5.28
C ALA A 573 60.17 1.39 6.44
N LEU A 574 59.29 2.35 6.76
CA LEU A 574 58.36 2.30 7.89
C LEU A 574 56.87 2.36 7.47
N GLN A 575 56.55 2.22 6.19
CA GLN A 575 55.17 2.31 5.70
C GLN A 575 54.22 1.27 6.31
N GLY A 576 54.74 0.09 6.70
CA GLY A 576 53.95 -0.95 7.35
C GLY A 576 53.32 -0.53 8.69
N LEU A 577 53.87 0.50 9.36
CA LEU A 577 53.26 1.06 10.56
C LEU A 577 51.86 1.63 10.30
N GLU A 578 51.60 2.16 9.11
CA GLU A 578 50.27 2.68 8.75
C GLU A 578 49.26 1.54 8.63
N VAL A 579 49.64 0.46 7.96
CA VAL A 579 48.81 -0.76 7.83
C VAL A 579 48.54 -1.35 9.21
N LEU A 580 49.58 -1.53 10.02
CA LEU A 580 49.47 -2.08 11.37
C LEU A 580 48.61 -1.19 12.28
N SER A 581 48.69 0.13 12.15
CA SER A 581 47.92 1.08 12.99
C SER A 581 46.40 1.02 12.76
N LYS A 582 45.98 0.58 11.56
CA LYS A 582 44.57 0.49 11.15
C LYS A 582 43.94 -0.87 11.43
N ASN A 583 44.74 -1.89 11.76
CA ASN A 583 44.26 -3.21 12.11
C ASN A 583 44.34 -3.43 13.62
N LEU A 584 43.21 -3.65 14.27
CA LEU A 584 43.12 -3.76 15.73
C LEU A 584 43.90 -4.95 16.33
N TRP A 585 44.49 -5.84 15.52
CA TRP A 585 45.40 -6.90 15.97
C TRP A 585 46.44 -6.42 17.00
N TRP A 586 46.95 -5.19 16.86
CA TRP A 586 47.91 -4.64 17.81
C TRP A 586 47.36 -4.54 19.25
N CYS A 587 46.04 -4.45 19.48
CA CYS A 587 45.49 -4.19 20.81
C CYS A 587 45.48 -5.41 21.74
N TRP A 588 45.67 -6.63 21.22
CA TRP A 588 45.89 -7.84 22.03
C TRP A 588 47.25 -8.51 21.83
N ASN A 589 48.15 -7.89 21.06
CA ASN A 589 49.51 -8.38 20.84
C ASN A 589 50.56 -7.45 21.48
N GLU A 590 51.24 -7.94 22.50
CA GLU A 590 52.19 -7.15 23.29
C GLU A 590 53.41 -6.68 22.49
N SER A 591 53.85 -7.46 21.50
CA SER A 591 54.96 -7.10 20.59
C SER A 591 54.63 -5.82 19.79
N ALA A 592 53.42 -5.72 19.27
CA ALA A 592 52.92 -4.56 18.53
C ALA A 592 52.70 -3.33 19.44
N LYS A 593 52.16 -3.51 20.65
CA LYS A 593 52.04 -2.40 21.63
C LYS A 593 53.40 -1.84 22.01
N ALA A 594 54.38 -2.72 22.26
CA ALA A 594 55.74 -2.31 22.60
C ALA A 594 56.39 -1.53 21.45
N LEU A 595 56.15 -1.95 20.20
CA LEU A 595 56.62 -1.23 19.01
C LEU A 595 56.05 0.20 18.96
N PHE A 596 54.73 0.38 19.05
CA PHE A 596 54.14 1.72 19.03
C PHE A 596 54.59 2.60 20.20
N LYS A 597 54.71 2.02 21.40
CA LYS A 597 55.25 2.72 22.59
C LYS A 597 56.69 3.18 22.39
N SER A 598 57.52 2.42 21.67
CA SER A 598 58.93 2.74 21.45
C SER A 598 59.16 3.95 20.52
N ILE A 599 58.18 4.30 19.68
CA ILE A 599 58.24 5.44 18.76
C ILE A 599 58.43 6.74 19.56
N ASP A 600 57.51 6.97 20.50
CA ASP A 600 57.56 8.05 21.49
C ASP A 600 56.66 7.67 22.70
N PRO A 601 57.25 7.30 23.86
CA PRO A 601 56.47 6.90 25.03
C PRO A 601 55.56 8.00 25.57
N THR A 602 55.97 9.27 25.45
CA THR A 602 55.20 10.40 25.98
C THR A 602 53.95 10.62 25.14
N VAL A 603 54.10 10.58 23.82
CA VAL A 603 52.98 10.71 22.88
C VAL A 603 52.04 9.51 23.00
N TRP A 604 52.58 8.29 23.14
CA TRP A 604 51.80 7.06 23.35
C TRP A 604 50.87 7.14 24.57
N HIS A 605 51.36 7.66 25.70
CA HIS A 605 50.51 7.84 26.88
C HIS A 605 49.50 8.99 26.72
N LYS A 606 49.90 10.10 26.09
CA LYS A 606 49.00 11.25 25.86
C LYS A 606 47.90 10.98 24.83
N SER A 607 48.12 10.05 23.90
CA SER A 607 47.15 9.67 22.88
C SER A 607 46.10 8.66 23.38
N GLY A 608 46.14 8.27 24.65
CA GLY A 608 45.30 7.20 25.17
C GLY A 608 45.62 5.85 24.52
N HIS A 609 46.89 5.61 24.19
CA HIS A 609 47.36 4.36 23.55
C HIS A 609 46.81 4.12 22.14
N ASN A 610 46.41 5.19 21.43
CA ASN A 610 45.96 5.11 20.03
C ASN A 610 47.15 5.26 19.05
N PRO A 611 47.50 4.23 18.25
CA PRO A 611 48.59 4.29 17.28
C PRO A 611 48.39 5.33 16.17
N LEU A 612 47.17 5.51 15.67
CA LEU A 612 46.88 6.49 14.60
C LEU A 612 47.21 7.91 15.05
N VAL A 613 46.88 8.23 16.31
CA VAL A 613 47.19 9.53 16.92
C VAL A 613 48.69 9.69 17.17
N VAL A 614 49.41 8.61 17.52
CA VAL A 614 50.88 8.65 17.63
C VAL A 614 51.51 8.96 16.28
N LEU A 615 51.07 8.28 15.21
CA LEU A 615 51.58 8.52 13.86
C LEU A 615 51.27 9.94 13.34
N ASP A 616 50.19 10.56 13.82
CA ASP A 616 49.84 11.96 13.54
C ASP A 616 50.69 12.98 14.30
N THR A 617 50.99 12.67 15.56
CA THR A 617 51.55 13.64 16.50
C THR A 617 53.09 13.66 16.47
N VAL A 618 53.71 12.52 16.18
CA VAL A 618 55.16 12.38 16.13
C VAL A 618 55.72 13.05 14.88
N SER A 619 56.75 13.88 15.06
CA SER A 619 57.36 14.62 13.95
C SER A 619 58.03 13.71 12.90
N ILE A 620 58.03 14.13 11.65
CA ILE A 620 58.74 13.42 10.56
C ILE A 620 60.25 13.28 10.83
N LYS A 621 60.85 14.22 11.58
CA LYS A 621 62.25 14.15 11.99
C LYS A 621 62.52 12.90 12.83
N ARG A 622 61.64 12.62 13.80
CA ARG A 622 61.72 11.43 14.65
C ARG A 622 61.59 10.14 13.84
N PHE A 623 60.66 10.07 12.89
CA PHE A 623 60.55 8.91 12.00
C PHE A 623 61.79 8.68 11.13
N LYS A 624 62.46 9.74 10.68
CA LYS A 624 63.75 9.64 9.95
C LYS A 624 64.89 9.14 10.85
N GLU A 625 64.89 9.49 12.12
CA GLU A 625 65.84 8.96 13.11
C GLU A 625 65.59 7.47 13.37
N LEU A 626 64.34 7.08 13.61
CA LEU A 626 63.93 5.68 13.82
C LEU A 626 64.23 4.80 12.61
N ALA A 627 64.06 5.32 11.39
CA ALA A 627 64.40 4.59 10.16
C ALA A 627 65.91 4.28 10.02
N ARG A 628 66.78 4.91 10.83
CA ARG A 628 68.22 4.66 10.86
C ARG A 628 68.67 3.89 12.10
N ASP A 629 67.76 3.65 13.04
CA ASP A 629 68.03 2.90 14.27
C ASP A 629 67.85 1.41 13.99
N ALA A 630 68.98 0.68 13.93
CA ALA A 630 68.97 -0.75 13.62
C ALA A 630 68.17 -1.58 14.64
N ALA A 631 68.12 -1.17 15.91
CA ALA A 631 67.37 -1.89 16.93
C ALA A 631 65.86 -1.73 16.73
N PHE A 632 65.40 -0.50 16.49
CA PHE A 632 64.00 -0.23 16.18
C PHE A 632 63.55 -0.88 14.87
N VAL A 633 64.36 -0.77 13.81
CA VAL A 633 64.04 -1.38 12.51
C VAL A 633 63.97 -2.90 12.63
N GLY A 634 64.88 -3.53 13.38
CA GLY A 634 64.82 -4.97 13.65
C GLY A 634 63.55 -5.38 14.41
N GLN A 635 63.15 -4.62 15.44
CA GLN A 635 61.90 -4.85 16.16
C GLN A 635 60.68 -4.69 15.24
N TYR A 636 60.65 -3.62 14.44
CA TYR A 636 59.59 -3.35 13.46
C TYR A 636 59.46 -4.49 12.44
N GLN A 637 60.57 -4.95 11.86
CA GLN A 637 60.56 -6.06 10.90
C GLN A 637 60.06 -7.36 11.52
N SER A 638 60.45 -7.64 12.76
CA SER A 638 59.97 -8.82 13.49
C SER A 638 58.46 -8.79 13.71
N VAL A 639 57.90 -7.65 14.13
CA VAL A 639 56.46 -7.49 14.35
C VAL A 639 55.68 -7.55 13.04
N MET A 640 56.20 -6.94 11.96
CA MET A 640 55.57 -7.03 10.65
C MET A 640 55.59 -8.46 10.11
N ALA A 641 56.68 -9.21 10.28
CA ALA A 641 56.74 -10.61 9.87
C ALA A 641 55.73 -11.49 10.65
N GLU A 642 55.56 -11.24 11.95
CA GLU A 642 54.53 -11.88 12.78
C GLU A 642 53.12 -11.56 12.26
N PHE A 643 52.82 -10.28 12.02
CA PHE A 643 51.54 -9.82 11.49
C PHE A 643 51.24 -10.37 10.09
N ASP A 644 52.20 -10.34 9.18
CA ASP A 644 52.03 -10.82 7.80
C ASP A 644 51.80 -12.33 7.78
N ALA A 645 52.54 -13.10 8.59
CA ALA A 645 52.34 -14.54 8.75
C ALA A 645 50.94 -14.84 9.33
N TYR A 646 50.52 -14.09 10.33
CA TYR A 646 49.17 -14.20 10.92
C TYR A 646 48.07 -13.93 9.88
N MET A 647 48.20 -12.84 9.11
CA MET A 647 47.20 -12.42 8.12
C MET A 647 47.14 -13.36 6.90
N ALA A 648 48.26 -13.98 6.50
CA ALA A 648 48.33 -14.89 5.36
C ALA A 648 47.37 -16.08 5.49
N LEU A 649 47.14 -16.57 6.71
CA LEU A 649 46.22 -17.69 7.00
C LEU A 649 44.76 -17.39 6.61
N LYS A 650 44.36 -16.11 6.46
CA LYS A 650 42.99 -15.74 6.03
C LYS A 650 42.61 -16.36 4.68
N LYS A 651 43.60 -16.61 3.80
CA LYS A 651 43.39 -17.24 2.48
C LYS A 651 43.05 -18.73 2.55
N GLU A 652 43.29 -19.37 3.69
CA GLU A 652 43.09 -20.81 3.87
C GLU A 652 41.65 -21.16 4.29
N ARG A 653 40.82 -20.16 4.57
CA ARG A 653 39.42 -20.32 4.98
C ARG A 653 38.61 -20.99 3.87
N LYS A 654 38.01 -22.15 4.17
CA LYS A 654 37.13 -22.89 3.24
C LYS A 654 35.72 -23.11 3.79
N ASP A 655 35.51 -22.80 5.06
CA ASP A 655 34.23 -22.96 5.73
C ASP A 655 33.20 -21.91 5.28
N PRO A 656 31.90 -22.21 5.35
CA PRO A 656 30.84 -21.24 5.11
C PRO A 656 31.02 -19.95 5.94
N SER A 657 30.65 -18.80 5.37
CA SER A 657 30.73 -17.52 6.06
C SER A 657 29.62 -17.36 7.11
N ILE A 658 29.96 -16.88 8.30
CA ILE A 658 29.04 -16.58 9.39
C ILE A 658 28.84 -15.06 9.49
N GLY A 659 27.59 -14.60 9.50
CA GLY A 659 27.24 -13.21 9.85
C GLY A 659 26.99 -13.07 11.34
N TYR A 660 27.68 -12.14 12.00
CA TYR A 660 27.51 -11.86 13.43
C TYR A 660 27.04 -10.42 13.64
N PHE A 661 25.91 -10.24 14.32
CA PHE A 661 25.26 -8.95 14.48
C PHE A 661 25.25 -8.58 15.97
N CYS A 662 25.76 -7.39 16.28
CA CYS A 662 25.72 -6.85 17.61
C CYS A 662 25.68 -5.32 17.55
N MET A 663 24.98 -4.70 18.50
CA MET A 663 24.92 -3.25 18.62
C MET A 663 26.24 -2.66 19.12
N GLU A 664 27.02 -3.40 19.91
CA GLU A 664 28.26 -2.92 20.52
C GLU A 664 29.41 -3.93 20.42
N TYR A 665 30.65 -3.43 20.33
CA TYR A 665 31.86 -4.26 20.31
C TYR A 665 32.99 -3.65 21.15
N GLY A 666 33.38 -4.37 22.19
CA GLY A 666 34.41 -4.00 23.14
C GLY A 666 35.81 -4.40 22.69
N LEU A 667 36.42 -3.59 21.81
CA LEU A 667 37.70 -3.92 21.18
C LEU A 667 38.88 -3.17 21.80
N ASP A 668 38.89 -1.85 21.69
CA ASP A 668 39.94 -0.95 22.18
C ASP A 668 39.36 0.46 22.39
N PRO A 669 39.84 1.25 23.37
CA PRO A 669 39.37 2.62 23.60
C PRO A 669 39.54 3.59 22.41
N SER A 670 40.35 3.25 21.40
CA SER A 670 40.41 4.00 20.14
C SER A 670 39.15 3.89 19.27
N LEU A 671 38.26 2.94 19.58
CA LEU A 671 36.97 2.74 18.92
C LEU A 671 35.85 2.67 19.98
N CYS A 672 35.28 3.83 20.32
CA CYS A 672 34.33 3.98 21.42
C CYS A 672 32.91 3.51 21.04
N ILE A 673 32.71 2.21 20.81
CA ILE A 673 31.43 1.61 20.37
C ILE A 673 30.87 0.56 21.34
N TYR A 674 31.20 0.65 22.64
CA TYR A 674 30.65 -0.22 23.68
C TYR A 674 30.46 0.52 25.01
N SER A 675 29.61 -0.01 25.89
CA SER A 675 29.32 0.59 27.20
C SER A 675 29.29 -0.45 28.33
N GLY A 676 28.96 -1.71 28.03
CA GLY A 676 28.80 -2.78 29.02
C GLY A 676 29.70 -4.00 28.83
N GLY A 677 29.55 -4.98 29.74
CA GLY A 677 30.28 -6.26 29.67
C GLY A 677 29.88 -7.17 28.51
N LEU A 678 28.67 -7.02 27.97
CA LEU A 678 28.23 -7.76 26.78
C LEU A 678 28.97 -7.31 25.53
N GLY A 679 29.20 -6.01 25.36
CA GLY A 679 30.07 -5.48 24.32
C GLY A 679 31.49 -6.05 24.39
N ILE A 680 32.08 -6.16 25.59
CA ILE A 680 33.40 -6.81 25.77
C ILE A 680 33.36 -8.25 25.25
N LEU A 681 32.35 -9.03 25.63
CA LEU A 681 32.19 -10.41 25.16
C LEU A 681 32.05 -10.49 23.63
N ALA A 682 31.29 -9.58 23.02
CA ALA A 682 31.18 -9.47 21.56
C ALA A 682 32.54 -9.17 20.92
N GLY A 683 33.31 -8.24 21.49
CA GLY A 683 34.67 -7.93 21.03
C GLY A 683 35.64 -9.11 21.18
N ASP A 684 35.54 -9.86 22.27
CA ASP A 684 36.37 -11.05 22.51
C ASP A 684 36.05 -12.18 21.52
N TYR A 685 34.78 -12.37 21.14
CA TYR A 685 34.43 -13.27 20.03
C TYR A 685 35.10 -12.86 18.71
N LEU A 686 35.18 -11.57 18.42
CA LEU A 686 35.85 -11.08 17.21
C LEU A 686 37.37 -11.35 17.25
N LYS A 687 38.01 -11.18 18.42
CA LYS A 687 39.44 -11.50 18.61
C LYS A 687 39.69 -13.01 18.48
N GLU A 688 38.87 -13.83 19.15
CA GLU A 688 38.99 -15.29 19.11
C GLU A 688 38.74 -15.85 17.71
N THR A 689 37.70 -15.37 17.01
CA THR A 689 37.44 -15.76 15.61
C THR A 689 38.58 -15.38 14.69
N SER A 690 39.21 -14.24 14.95
CA SER A 690 40.42 -13.83 14.25
C SER A 690 41.55 -14.83 14.52
N ASP A 691 41.86 -15.16 15.78
CA ASP A 691 42.94 -16.08 16.16
C ASP A 691 42.72 -17.52 15.67
N MET A 692 41.49 -18.03 15.77
CA MET A 692 41.09 -19.35 15.29
C MET A 692 40.91 -19.44 13.76
N ASN A 693 41.06 -18.32 13.04
CA ASN A 693 40.84 -18.25 11.58
C ASN A 693 39.41 -18.57 11.10
N VAL A 694 38.39 -18.34 11.92
CA VAL A 694 37.00 -18.64 11.56
C VAL A 694 36.50 -17.66 10.49
N ASN A 695 35.73 -18.15 9.51
CA ASN A 695 35.14 -17.33 8.46
C ASN A 695 33.90 -16.55 8.96
N LEU A 696 34.13 -15.52 9.77
CA LEU A 696 33.08 -14.67 10.33
C LEU A 696 33.21 -13.23 9.85
N VAL A 697 32.07 -12.60 9.56
CA VAL A 697 31.92 -11.16 9.27
C VAL A 697 30.98 -10.57 10.30
N ALA A 698 31.42 -9.53 10.97
CA ALA A 698 30.65 -8.86 12.01
C ALA A 698 29.97 -7.58 11.48
N VAL A 699 28.82 -7.23 12.02
CA VAL A 699 28.03 -6.04 11.68
C VAL A 699 27.56 -5.34 12.95
N GLY A 700 27.63 -4.01 12.98
CA GLY A 700 27.12 -3.18 14.08
C GLY A 700 26.91 -1.71 13.70
N LEU A 701 26.83 -0.85 14.71
CA LEU A 701 26.60 0.59 14.55
C LEU A 701 27.86 1.40 14.88
N LEU A 702 28.10 2.48 14.12
CA LEU A 702 29.20 3.41 14.39
C LEU A 702 28.68 4.64 15.15
N TYR A 703 28.91 4.68 16.47
CA TYR A 703 28.39 5.76 17.30
C TYR A 703 29.22 7.05 17.21
N ARG A 704 28.55 8.18 16.96
CA ARG A 704 29.17 9.51 16.87
C ARG A 704 29.74 9.99 18.20
N TYR A 705 29.01 9.74 19.27
CA TYR A 705 29.34 10.12 20.64
C TYR A 705 29.45 8.83 21.45
N GLY A 706 30.70 8.36 21.64
CA GLY A 706 30.99 7.15 22.39
C GLY A 706 30.89 7.38 23.90
N TYR A 707 32.02 7.34 24.61
CA TYR A 707 32.07 7.61 26.05
C TYR A 707 31.76 9.07 26.38
N PHE A 708 31.22 9.30 27.57
CA PHE A 708 31.12 10.64 28.16
C PHE A 708 32.21 10.86 29.20
N THR A 709 32.64 12.11 29.33
CA THR A 709 33.45 12.56 30.47
C THR A 709 32.55 13.24 31.48
N GLN A 710 32.68 12.87 32.75
CA GLN A 710 31.93 13.50 33.81
C GLN A 710 32.67 14.75 34.29
N VAL A 711 32.00 15.90 34.22
CA VAL A 711 32.53 17.19 34.66
C VAL A 711 31.61 17.74 35.73
N LEU A 712 32.18 18.34 36.78
CA LEU A 712 31.39 19.06 37.78
C LEU A 712 31.10 20.48 37.27
N SER A 713 29.82 20.88 37.27
CA SER A 713 29.41 22.24 36.98
C SER A 713 29.98 23.21 38.04
N ALA A 714 29.97 24.51 37.75
CA ALA A 714 30.36 25.52 38.72
C ALA A 714 29.46 25.53 39.98
N GLN A 715 28.29 24.88 39.90
CA GLN A 715 27.30 24.71 40.97
C GLN A 715 27.44 23.36 41.70
N GLY A 716 28.38 22.50 41.27
CA GLY A 716 28.62 21.18 41.87
C GLY A 716 27.80 20.04 41.27
N ASP A 717 27.03 20.30 40.21
CA ASP A 717 26.25 19.26 39.52
C ASP A 717 27.14 18.36 38.68
N GLN A 718 26.82 17.08 38.61
CA GLN A 718 27.49 16.14 37.71
C GLN A 718 26.90 16.27 36.30
N VAL A 719 27.71 16.73 35.34
CA VAL A 719 27.31 16.91 33.94
C VAL A 719 28.10 15.96 33.05
N ALA A 720 27.40 15.16 32.25
CA ALA A 720 28.01 14.32 31.22
C ALA A 720 28.36 15.17 29.99
N LYS A 721 29.63 15.21 29.62
CA LYS A 721 30.13 15.87 28.41
C LYS A 721 30.45 14.82 27.36
N TYR A 722 29.81 14.93 26.20
CA TYR A 722 30.02 14.06 25.04
C TYR A 722 30.86 14.80 24.00
N ASP A 723 32.00 14.24 23.62
CA ASP A 723 32.85 14.77 22.55
C ASP A 723 32.65 13.91 21.29
N ALA A 724 32.34 14.56 20.16
CA ALA A 724 32.13 13.85 18.89
C ALA A 724 33.42 13.19 18.40
N GLN A 725 33.35 11.91 18.03
CA GLN A 725 34.47 11.18 17.47
C GLN A 725 34.79 11.70 16.06
N ASN A 726 36.08 11.90 15.79
CA ASN A 726 36.55 12.13 14.44
C ASN A 726 36.83 10.77 13.78
N PHE A 727 35.92 10.33 12.90
CA PHE A 727 36.02 9.02 12.25
C PHE A 727 37.28 8.85 11.37
N PHE A 728 37.98 9.94 11.02
CA PHE A 728 39.29 9.84 10.34
C PHE A 728 40.46 9.53 11.28
N LYS A 729 40.24 9.49 12.60
CA LYS A 729 41.26 9.23 13.63
C LYS A 729 41.04 7.94 14.42
N ILE A 730 40.05 7.15 14.01
CA ILE A 730 39.74 5.83 14.58
C ILE A 730 40.13 4.75 13.56
N PRO A 731 40.29 3.48 13.97
CA PRO A 731 40.65 2.39 13.06
C PRO A 731 39.45 1.90 12.23
N ALA A 732 38.75 2.82 11.57
CA ALA A 732 37.62 2.56 10.67
C ALA A 732 37.86 3.23 9.31
N GLU A 733 37.60 2.52 8.23
CA GLU A 733 37.80 3.00 6.86
C GLU A 733 36.48 3.05 6.09
N PRO A 734 36.26 4.05 5.22
CA PRO A 734 35.06 4.13 4.40
C PRO A 734 35.00 2.96 3.41
N VAL A 735 33.83 2.34 3.27
CA VAL A 735 33.62 1.30 2.25
C VAL A 735 33.16 1.96 0.96
N MET A 736 33.97 1.83 -0.08
CA MET A 736 33.73 2.42 -1.39
C MET A 736 33.42 1.33 -2.44
N ASP A 737 32.53 1.64 -3.37
CA ASP A 737 32.24 0.78 -4.53
C ASP A 737 33.33 0.90 -5.62
N LYS A 738 33.12 0.24 -6.76
CA LYS A 738 34.07 0.24 -7.89
C LYS A 738 34.20 1.62 -8.57
N ASP A 739 33.20 2.47 -8.42
CA ASP A 739 33.12 3.80 -9.03
C ASP A 739 33.63 4.89 -8.06
N GLY A 740 33.99 4.52 -6.83
CA GLY A 740 34.48 5.43 -5.81
C GLY A 740 33.36 6.15 -5.06
N ASN A 741 32.12 5.64 -5.08
CA ASN A 741 31.04 6.12 -4.23
C ASN A 741 30.97 5.33 -2.93
N TRP A 742 30.37 5.94 -1.90
CA TRP A 742 30.10 5.25 -0.64
C TRP A 742 29.14 4.08 -0.85
N VAL A 743 29.47 2.92 -0.30
CA VAL A 743 28.50 1.84 -0.17
C VAL A 743 27.54 2.19 0.96
N THR A 744 26.25 2.14 0.65
CA THR A 744 25.17 2.40 1.60
C THR A 744 24.23 1.22 1.71
N THR A 745 23.60 1.07 2.87
CA THR A 745 22.44 0.19 3.09
C THR A 745 21.26 1.03 3.55
N SER A 746 20.04 0.54 3.44
CA SER A 746 18.83 1.29 3.80
C SER A 746 17.83 0.44 4.56
N VAL A 747 17.16 1.06 5.52
CA VAL A 747 16.07 0.47 6.32
C VAL A 747 14.83 1.34 6.13
N ALA A 748 13.71 0.71 5.78
CA ALA A 748 12.43 1.40 5.62
C ALA A 748 11.79 1.68 6.99
N PHE A 749 11.35 2.91 7.19
CA PHE A 749 10.58 3.35 8.36
C PHE A 749 9.23 3.94 7.91
N PRO A 750 8.21 4.01 8.79
CA PRO A 750 6.96 4.65 8.45
C PRO A 750 7.17 6.10 7.98
N GLY A 751 6.90 6.38 6.71
CA GLY A 751 7.00 7.73 6.13
C GLY A 751 8.36 8.13 5.57
N ARG A 752 9.41 7.29 5.68
CA ARG A 752 10.76 7.59 5.18
C ARG A 752 11.69 6.38 5.14
N THR A 753 12.72 6.44 4.32
CA THR A 753 13.81 5.46 4.32
C THR A 753 15.03 6.06 5.00
N ILE A 754 15.55 5.38 6.03
CA ILE A 754 16.84 5.75 6.63
C ILE A 754 17.92 5.01 5.88
N THR A 755 18.94 5.74 5.44
CA THR A 755 20.09 5.17 4.76
C THR A 755 21.31 5.22 5.68
N ALA A 756 22.23 4.26 5.60
CA ALA A 756 23.44 4.23 6.40
C ALA A 756 24.67 4.01 5.53
N ARG A 757 25.72 4.80 5.76
CA ARG A 757 27.05 4.60 5.16
C ARG A 757 27.78 3.47 5.87
N LEU A 758 28.52 2.67 5.11
CA LEU A 758 29.29 1.55 5.66
C LEU A 758 30.74 1.96 5.91
N TRP A 759 31.21 1.63 7.11
CA TRP A 759 32.60 1.72 7.54
C TRP A 759 33.13 0.32 7.83
N LYS A 760 34.40 0.06 7.55
CA LYS A 760 35.07 -1.22 7.79
C LYS A 760 36.16 -1.06 8.84
N VAL A 761 36.13 -1.91 9.86
CA VAL A 761 37.15 -2.06 10.89
C VAL A 761 37.80 -3.44 10.71
N ALA A 762 39.12 -3.47 10.66
CA ALA A 762 39.88 -4.73 10.62
C ALA A 762 40.20 -5.18 12.05
N VAL A 763 39.58 -6.27 12.51
CA VAL A 763 39.86 -6.91 13.80
C VAL A 763 40.71 -8.14 13.55
N GLY A 764 42.02 -7.93 13.36
CA GLY A 764 42.92 -8.98 12.88
C GLY A 764 42.48 -9.45 11.49
N ARG A 765 42.07 -10.71 11.39
CA ARG A 765 41.57 -11.34 10.16
C ARG A 765 40.04 -11.18 10.01
N THR A 766 39.32 -10.85 11.07
CA THR A 766 37.86 -10.68 11.07
C THR A 766 37.50 -9.27 10.59
N ASP A 767 36.58 -9.19 9.63
CA ASP A 767 36.10 -7.92 9.10
C ASP A 767 34.83 -7.51 9.89
N LEU A 768 34.84 -6.31 10.46
CA LEU A 768 33.69 -5.70 11.14
C LEU A 768 33.17 -4.52 10.32
N TYR A 769 31.92 -4.56 9.91
CA TYR A 769 31.24 -3.47 9.22
C TYR A 769 30.37 -2.69 10.20
N LEU A 770 30.52 -1.36 10.22
CA LEU A 770 29.77 -0.46 11.08
C LEU A 770 28.93 0.50 10.23
N MET A 771 27.67 0.66 10.61
CA MET A 771 26.69 1.51 9.92
C MET A 771 26.63 2.89 10.57
N ASP A 772 26.62 3.92 9.74
CA ASP A 772 26.59 5.33 10.14
C ASP A 772 25.43 6.07 9.45
N THR A 773 24.46 6.54 10.23
CA THR A 773 23.32 7.32 9.72
C THR A 773 23.56 8.83 9.77
N ASP A 774 24.65 9.30 10.37
CA ASP A 774 24.99 10.73 10.51
C ASP A 774 25.57 11.32 9.22
N TYR A 775 24.73 11.43 8.18
CA TYR A 775 25.11 12.07 6.93
C TYR A 775 23.94 12.69 6.15
N GLU A 776 24.28 13.44 5.11
CA GLU A 776 23.41 14.41 4.44
C GLU A 776 22.16 13.84 3.75
N ALA A 777 22.09 12.53 3.47
CA ALA A 777 20.91 11.92 2.86
C ALA A 777 19.75 11.70 3.84
N ASN A 778 20.04 11.70 5.16
CA ASN A 778 19.04 11.55 6.20
C ASN A 778 18.62 12.91 6.76
N ILE A 779 17.39 13.00 7.26
CA ILE A 779 16.91 14.14 8.04
C ILE A 779 17.55 14.15 9.44
N ASP A 780 17.52 15.29 10.12
CA ASP A 780 18.26 15.49 11.37
C ASP A 780 17.80 14.54 12.49
N GLU A 781 16.54 14.09 12.50
CA GLU A 781 16.06 13.10 13.46
C GLU A 781 16.60 11.69 13.20
N ASP A 782 16.91 11.34 11.95
CA ASP A 782 17.41 10.01 11.58
C ASP A 782 18.92 9.90 11.70
N ARG A 783 19.63 11.03 11.53
CA ARG A 783 21.07 11.11 11.84
C ARG A 783 21.36 10.77 13.30
N GLN A 784 20.42 11.08 14.19
CA GLN A 784 20.54 10.81 15.64
C GLN A 784 20.54 9.32 16.00
N VAL A 785 20.10 8.43 15.09
CA VAL A 785 20.07 6.98 15.34
C VAL A 785 21.46 6.46 15.71
N THR A 786 22.53 6.93 15.08
CA THR A 786 23.91 6.54 15.44
C THR A 786 24.64 7.55 16.32
N TYR A 787 23.93 8.41 17.06
CA TYR A 787 24.62 9.38 17.94
C TYR A 787 25.16 8.73 19.21
N HIS A 788 24.31 8.06 19.97
CA HIS A 788 24.65 7.57 21.30
C HIS A 788 24.39 6.08 21.43
N LEU A 789 25.32 5.41 22.10
CA LEU A 789 25.13 4.04 22.56
C LEU A 789 24.22 4.03 23.79
N TYR A 790 23.08 3.32 23.70
CA TYR A 790 22.04 3.28 24.74
C TYR A 790 21.49 4.66 25.16
N GLY A 791 21.47 5.63 24.24
CA GLY A 791 20.87 6.95 24.43
C GLY A 791 19.56 7.14 23.65
N GLY A 792 18.91 8.28 23.89
CA GLY A 792 17.62 8.62 23.27
C GLY A 792 16.42 8.07 24.03
N ASP A 793 15.26 8.06 23.37
CA ASP A 793 14.00 7.51 23.89
C ASP A 793 13.74 6.09 23.36
N TRP A 794 12.59 5.52 23.71
CA TRP A 794 12.16 4.19 23.26
C TRP A 794 12.10 4.07 21.73
N GLU A 795 11.75 5.15 21.04
CA GLU A 795 11.67 5.18 19.58
C GLU A 795 13.07 5.13 18.96
N ASN A 796 14.02 5.92 19.47
CA ASN A 796 15.40 5.90 19.02
C ASN A 796 16.05 4.52 19.22
N ARG A 797 15.75 3.85 20.34
CA ARG A 797 16.23 2.49 20.59
C ARG A 797 15.65 1.49 19.60
N LEU A 798 14.35 1.56 19.33
CA LEU A 798 13.72 0.69 18.32
C LEU A 798 14.33 0.90 16.93
N LYS A 799 14.64 2.16 16.56
CA LYS A 799 15.33 2.48 15.30
C LYS A 799 16.74 1.88 15.19
N GLN A 800 17.43 1.67 16.30
CA GLN A 800 18.76 1.04 16.32
C GLN A 800 18.69 -0.50 16.26
N GLU A 801 17.59 -1.10 16.73
CA GLU A 801 17.38 -2.55 16.77
C GLU A 801 16.86 -3.11 15.44
N LEU A 802 16.14 -2.29 14.66
CA LEU A 802 15.71 -2.57 13.28
C LEU A 802 16.86 -2.38 12.29
#